data_AF-A0A1G1Z6K7-F1
#
_entry.id   AF-A0A1G1Z6K7-F1
#
_cell.length_a   1.000
_cell.length_b   1.000
_cell.length_c   1.000
_cell.angle_alpha   90.00
_cell.angle_beta   90.00
_cell.angle_gamma   90.00
#
_symmetry.space_group_name_H-M   'P 1'
#
loop_
_entity.id
_entity.type
_entity.pdbx_description
1 polymer ?
#
loop_
_entity_poly.entity_id
_entity_poly.type
_entity_poly.pdbx_seq_one_letter_code
_entity_poly.pdbx_strand_id
1 'polypeptide(L)'
;MKITLRLITSLLIVTTFVAGSFSYVQYRAEKNRLVRELERRVVILSDALKESLESPLESKNLSKISRVIERFSKREKLLGLVLYKNDGTVLAQSPADFKDLKSQASYPDEGWAENESSGRFEKIDGKLAYAYRTPLVADDQPLQSLLILQDAHYIDVRIKGIWKNNFIRLLILTVLIVLTTLLVVRWSITGPIAQVADWIKQLRLGEAQQPPKALRGDILGPLAKEVSQMAMSLQAARAAAEKEAQLRLSGESIWTPEKLKEHVRVKLGNKSLFLVSNREPYMHVRQKRAIETIVPASGMVTALEPVMRATGGTWIAHGAGDADREVCDASNKVQVPPGEPAYTLKRVWLTKEEENGHYYGFSNEGLWPLCHITHTRPVFRLDDWIQYQKVNEKFAESLLQEIGNEESPLILIQDYHFALLPLLIKNKRPDAKIAIFWHIPWPNPESFGICPWKQEILMGMMGADIIGFHTQFHCNNFLDTVDNTLECKITWENFSLERGGHETLVRPFPISVAFPGKDDSGKEVSELRQESESLKVSLLKDNGISAKFLGVGVDRLDYTKGIIERFRAIERFLEKYPQYIGRFAFVELGAPSRTHIQKYHDFVAEVEKTAEAINWRFQSKTWKPILLLKAHHSHEAIAPFYRAADLCLVTSLHDGMNLVAKEFVASRSDVDGVLILSQFTGASRELPDAVIVNPYDVEAMADAIYVSLEMPPEDRARRMKQMRSVVQDRNVYRWAANIITAMSRLPSKGNKKESELV
;
A
#
# COMPACT_ATOMS: atom_id res chain seq x y z
N MET A 1 -7.59 -12.14 -40.06
CA MET A 1 -7.98 -10.98 -40.90
C MET A 1 -8.02 -9.65 -40.14
N LYS A 2 -8.74 -9.51 -39.01
CA LYS A 2 -8.86 -8.21 -38.30
C LYS A 2 -7.52 -7.64 -37.78
N ILE A 3 -6.59 -8.47 -37.32
CA ILE A 3 -5.27 -8.03 -36.81
C ILE A 3 -4.35 -7.57 -37.95
N THR A 4 -4.28 -8.35 -39.03
CA THR A 4 -3.48 -8.04 -40.21
C THR A 4 -3.92 -6.72 -40.85
N LEU A 5 -5.24 -6.48 -40.92
CA LEU A 5 -5.79 -5.24 -41.43
C LEU A 5 -5.42 -4.04 -40.54
N ARG A 6 -5.55 -4.15 -39.21
CA ARG A 6 -5.17 -3.09 -38.27
C ARG A 6 -3.68 -2.75 -38.35
N LEU A 7 -2.83 -3.76 -38.48
CA LEU A 7 -1.38 -3.56 -38.57
C LEU A 7 -0.99 -2.86 -39.88
N ILE A 8 -1.59 -3.26 -41.00
CA ILE A 8 -1.39 -2.59 -42.30
C ILE A 8 -1.89 -1.15 -42.25
N THR A 9 -3.09 -0.90 -41.69
CA THR A 9 -3.64 0.46 -41.57
C THR A 9 -2.77 1.35 -40.67
N SER A 10 -2.30 0.84 -39.52
CA SER A 10 -1.43 1.59 -38.61
C SER A 10 -0.11 1.95 -39.27
N LEU A 11 0.50 1.00 -40.00
CA LEU A 11 1.76 1.22 -40.67
C LEU A 11 1.62 2.25 -41.79
N LEU A 12 0.52 2.19 -42.54
CA LEU A 12 0.23 3.13 -43.61
C LEU A 12 0.02 4.56 -43.08
N ILE A 13 -0.67 4.72 -41.94
CA ILE A 13 -0.83 6.03 -41.28
C ILE A 13 0.52 6.61 -40.87
N VAL A 14 1.36 5.80 -40.19
CA VAL A 14 2.67 6.26 -39.70
C VAL A 14 3.60 6.62 -40.86
N THR A 15 3.70 5.77 -41.89
CA THR A 15 4.56 6.05 -43.04
C THR A 15 4.12 7.30 -43.80
N THR A 16 2.81 7.50 -43.96
CA THR A 16 2.26 8.70 -44.62
C THR A 16 2.58 9.96 -43.80
N PHE A 17 2.41 9.90 -42.48
CA PHE A 17 2.69 11.02 -41.59
C PHE A 17 4.17 11.43 -41.61
N VAL A 18 5.08 10.46 -41.51
CA VAL A 18 6.53 10.71 -41.51
C VAL A 18 7.00 11.26 -42.85
N ALA A 19 6.59 10.64 -43.96
CA ALA A 19 6.99 11.08 -45.30
C ALA A 19 6.37 12.44 -45.68
N GLY A 20 5.13 12.71 -45.27
CA GLY A 20 4.47 14.00 -45.43
C GLY A 20 5.19 15.11 -44.66
N SER A 21 5.53 14.85 -43.39
CA SER A 21 6.29 15.78 -42.55
C SER A 21 7.67 16.08 -43.13
N PHE A 22 8.40 15.05 -43.56
CA PHE A 22 9.70 15.22 -44.20
C PHE A 22 9.61 16.03 -45.51
N SER A 23 8.61 15.72 -46.35
CA SER A 23 8.37 16.46 -47.60
C SER A 23 8.05 17.93 -47.36
N TYR A 24 7.31 18.24 -46.30
CA TYR A 24 6.99 19.61 -45.91
C TYR A 24 8.22 20.39 -45.44
N VAL A 25 9.07 19.77 -44.63
CA VAL A 25 10.35 20.36 -44.21
C VAL A 25 11.25 20.62 -45.41
N GLN A 26 11.37 19.64 -46.31
CA GLN A 26 12.16 19.76 -47.54
C GLN A 26 11.64 20.89 -48.45
N TYR A 27 10.31 21.00 -48.60
CA TYR A 27 9.67 22.09 -49.33
C TYR A 27 10.04 23.46 -48.76
N ARG A 28 9.89 23.65 -47.44
CA ARG A 28 10.23 24.93 -46.79
C ARG A 28 11.72 25.25 -46.94
N ALA A 29 12.59 24.28 -46.75
CA ALA A 29 14.04 24.46 -46.86
C ALA A 29 14.44 24.87 -48.29
N GLU A 30 13.95 24.17 -49.31
CA GLU A 30 14.29 24.46 -50.70
C GLU A 30 13.70 25.80 -51.17
N LYS A 31 12.44 26.10 -50.83
CA LYS A 31 11.81 27.39 -51.17
C LYS A 31 12.62 28.55 -50.58
N ASN A 32 12.96 28.47 -49.30
CA ASN A 32 13.74 29.51 -48.63
C ASN A 32 15.17 29.65 -49.18
N ARG A 33 15.75 28.56 -49.69
CA ARG A 33 17.06 28.59 -50.36
C ARG A 33 16.98 29.32 -51.69
N LEU A 34 15.99 28.97 -52.53
CA LEU A 34 15.82 29.58 -53.86
C LEU A 34 15.44 31.06 -53.79
N VAL A 35 14.63 31.46 -52.80
CA VAL A 35 14.28 32.87 -52.57
C VAL A 35 15.51 33.67 -52.14
N ARG A 36 16.28 33.19 -51.15
CA ARG A 36 17.51 33.87 -50.70
C ARG A 36 18.56 33.97 -51.81
N GLU A 37 18.67 32.93 -52.64
CA GLU A 37 19.57 32.94 -53.79
C GLU A 37 19.14 33.97 -54.84
N LEU A 38 17.84 34.10 -55.09
CA LEU A 38 17.28 35.12 -55.98
C LEU A 38 17.57 36.53 -55.44
N GLU A 39 17.19 36.81 -54.19
CA GLU A 39 17.42 38.11 -53.53
C GLU A 39 18.89 38.52 -53.60
N ARG A 40 19.81 37.61 -53.22
CA ARG A 40 21.25 37.89 -53.26
C ARG A 40 21.74 38.20 -54.67
N ARG A 41 21.26 37.47 -55.69
CA ARG A 41 21.64 37.72 -57.09
C ARG A 41 21.16 39.09 -57.57
N VAL A 42 19.96 39.51 -57.16
CA VAL A 42 19.41 40.81 -57.55
C VAL A 42 20.18 41.96 -56.91
N VAL A 43 20.55 41.85 -55.63
CA VAL A 43 21.39 42.84 -54.94
C VAL A 43 22.75 42.97 -55.62
N ILE A 44 23.44 41.85 -55.89
CA ILE A 44 24.73 41.87 -56.59
C ILE A 44 24.60 42.51 -57.98
N LEU A 45 23.52 42.21 -58.69
CA LEU A 45 23.25 42.81 -59.99
C LEU A 45 22.96 44.31 -59.87
N SER A 46 22.26 44.75 -58.82
CA SER A 46 21.96 46.16 -58.59
C SER A 46 23.22 46.96 -58.31
N ASP A 47 24.14 46.43 -57.51
CA ASP A 47 25.41 47.09 -57.21
C ASP A 47 26.27 47.25 -58.47
N ALA A 48 26.38 46.19 -59.28
CA ALA A 48 27.10 46.22 -60.55
C ALA A 48 26.48 47.18 -61.57
N LEU A 49 25.15 47.27 -61.61
CA LEU A 49 24.41 48.22 -62.45
C LEU A 49 24.58 49.66 -61.96
N LYS A 50 24.56 49.88 -60.65
CA LYS A 50 24.77 51.18 -60.02
C LYS A 50 26.13 51.76 -60.41
N GLU A 51 27.20 51.00 -60.18
CA GLU A 51 28.57 51.39 -60.55
C GLU A 51 28.73 51.67 -62.07
N SER A 52 28.03 50.91 -62.92
CA SER A 52 28.08 51.09 -64.37
C SER A 52 27.24 52.28 -64.89
N LEU A 53 26.25 52.74 -64.12
CA LEU A 53 25.28 53.77 -64.52
C LEU A 53 25.58 55.15 -63.93
N GLU A 54 26.25 55.25 -62.78
CA GLU A 54 26.56 56.52 -62.10
C GLU A 54 27.31 57.51 -63.01
N SER A 55 28.42 57.11 -63.64
CA SER A 55 29.19 57.99 -64.53
C SER A 55 28.42 58.44 -65.81
N PRO A 56 27.71 57.54 -66.54
CA PRO A 56 26.82 57.95 -67.62
C PRO A 56 25.68 58.90 -67.19
N LEU A 57 25.21 58.78 -65.95
CA LEU A 57 24.14 59.60 -65.38
C LEU A 57 24.61 61.03 -65.07
N GLU A 58 25.78 61.19 -64.47
CA GLU A 58 26.41 62.51 -64.23
C GLU A 58 26.63 63.27 -65.53
N SER A 59 27.12 62.57 -66.57
CA SER A 59 27.36 63.14 -67.90
C SER A 59 26.10 63.33 -68.76
N LYS A 60 24.91 62.99 -68.26
CA LYS A 60 23.60 63.06 -68.95
C LYS A 60 23.59 62.38 -70.33
N ASN A 61 24.42 61.35 -70.54
CA ASN A 61 24.55 60.69 -71.84
C ASN A 61 23.54 59.54 -72.01
N LEU A 62 22.34 59.88 -72.48
CA LEU A 62 21.23 58.95 -72.68
C LEU A 62 21.57 57.75 -73.59
N SER A 63 22.45 57.95 -74.59
CA SER A 63 22.87 56.88 -75.50
C SER A 63 23.73 55.82 -74.80
N LYS A 64 24.56 56.24 -73.83
CA LYS A 64 25.42 55.36 -73.04
C LYS A 64 24.61 54.62 -71.97
N ILE A 65 23.66 55.29 -71.33
CA ILE A 65 22.72 54.69 -70.35
C ILE A 65 21.89 53.57 -71.00
N SER A 66 21.29 53.85 -72.16
CA SER A 66 20.49 52.86 -72.89
C SER A 66 21.31 51.63 -73.28
N ARG A 67 22.57 51.83 -73.71
CA ARG A 67 23.49 50.73 -74.07
C ARG A 67 23.87 49.86 -72.87
N VAL A 68 24.06 50.46 -71.68
CA VAL A 68 24.36 49.72 -70.44
C VAL A 68 23.15 48.89 -70.05
N ILE A 69 21.95 49.49 -69.98
CA ILE A 69 20.72 48.78 -69.62
C ILE A 69 20.43 47.63 -70.59
N GLU A 70 20.57 47.85 -71.90
CA GLU A 70 20.36 46.79 -72.90
C GLU A 70 21.38 45.66 -72.78
N ARG A 71 22.65 45.96 -72.48
CA ARG A 71 23.71 44.96 -72.29
C ARG A 71 23.42 44.05 -71.09
N PHE A 72 22.92 44.62 -69.99
CA PHE A 72 22.58 43.84 -68.80
C PHE A 72 21.24 43.10 -68.95
N SER A 73 20.27 43.67 -69.68
CA SER A 73 18.99 43.01 -69.96
C SER A 73 19.12 41.72 -70.77
N LYS A 74 20.20 41.53 -71.53
CA LYS A 74 20.48 40.29 -72.29
C LYS A 74 21.02 39.14 -71.43
N ARG A 75 21.18 39.32 -70.11
CA ARG A 75 21.62 38.24 -69.19
C ARG A 75 20.45 37.33 -68.82
N GLU A 76 20.75 36.04 -68.60
CA GLU A 76 19.74 35.03 -68.27
C GLU A 76 18.88 35.42 -67.04
N LYS A 77 17.56 35.24 -67.16
CA LYS A 77 16.53 35.40 -66.11
C LYS A 77 16.11 36.82 -65.73
N LEU A 78 16.56 37.85 -66.44
CA LEU A 78 15.97 39.18 -66.30
C LEU A 78 14.72 39.31 -67.16
N LEU A 79 13.63 39.75 -66.55
CA LEU A 79 12.39 40.08 -67.26
C LEU A 79 12.46 41.50 -67.81
N GLY A 80 13.03 42.42 -67.04
CA GLY A 80 13.25 43.79 -67.50
C GLY A 80 14.04 44.65 -66.50
N LEU A 81 14.56 45.75 -67.02
CA LEU A 81 15.25 46.80 -66.26
C LEU A 81 14.59 48.14 -66.62
N VAL A 82 14.22 48.92 -65.61
CA VAL A 82 13.59 50.23 -65.81
C VAL A 82 14.27 51.27 -64.94
N LEU A 83 14.70 52.36 -65.56
CA LEU A 83 15.28 53.50 -64.89
C LEU A 83 14.26 54.63 -64.81
N TYR A 84 13.91 55.04 -63.59
CA TYR A 84 12.97 56.13 -63.33
C TYR A 84 13.69 57.39 -62.87
N LYS A 85 13.20 58.54 -63.32
CA LYS A 85 13.52 59.85 -62.74
C LYS A 85 12.71 60.06 -61.45
N ASN A 86 13.11 61.03 -60.63
CA ASN A 86 12.45 61.35 -59.36
C ASN A 86 10.96 61.78 -59.50
N ASP A 87 10.54 62.21 -60.69
CA ASP A 87 9.14 62.52 -61.03
C ASP A 87 8.34 61.28 -61.51
N GLY A 88 8.93 60.08 -61.41
CA GLY A 88 8.32 58.82 -61.85
C GLY A 88 8.25 58.64 -63.37
N THR A 89 8.92 59.49 -64.16
CA THR A 89 9.05 59.28 -65.62
C THR A 89 10.14 58.25 -65.94
N VAL A 90 9.91 57.42 -66.96
CA VAL A 90 10.88 56.41 -67.40
C VAL A 90 11.96 57.08 -68.27
N LEU A 91 13.22 56.96 -67.87
CA LEU A 91 14.38 57.50 -68.59
C LEU A 91 14.96 56.49 -69.60
N ALA A 92 14.95 55.21 -69.23
CA ALA A 92 15.37 54.12 -70.09
C ALA A 92 14.76 52.81 -69.59
N GLN A 93 14.39 51.93 -70.51
CA GLN A 93 13.87 50.61 -70.20
C GLN A 93 14.37 49.56 -71.18
N SER A 94 14.47 48.32 -70.74
CA SER A 94 14.74 47.16 -71.60
C SER A 94 14.00 45.94 -71.06
N PRO A 95 13.29 45.17 -71.90
CA PRO A 95 13.01 45.38 -73.34
C PRO A 95 12.23 46.68 -73.66
N ALA A 96 12.39 47.24 -74.86
CA ALA A 96 11.72 48.48 -75.25
C ALA A 96 10.18 48.34 -75.29
N ASP A 97 9.70 47.12 -75.59
CA ASP A 97 8.28 46.79 -75.77
C ASP A 97 7.55 46.44 -74.46
N PHE A 98 8.20 46.61 -73.31
CA PHE A 98 7.59 46.41 -71.98
C PHE A 98 6.56 47.53 -71.73
N LYS A 99 5.32 47.33 -72.18
CA LYS A 99 4.21 48.29 -72.05
C LYS A 99 3.85 48.53 -70.57
N ASP A 100 3.70 49.80 -70.20
CA ASP A 100 3.16 50.36 -68.95
C ASP A 100 3.22 49.50 -67.68
N LEU A 101 4.43 49.29 -67.17
CA LEU A 101 4.67 48.77 -65.81
C LEU A 101 3.96 49.60 -64.72
N LYS A 102 3.69 50.89 -64.99
CA LYS A 102 2.89 51.78 -64.13
C LYS A 102 1.49 51.23 -63.85
N SER A 103 0.92 50.41 -64.75
CA SER A 103 -0.43 49.86 -64.59
C SER A 103 -0.49 48.49 -63.91
N GLN A 104 0.65 47.80 -63.75
CA GLN A 104 0.68 46.41 -63.26
C GLN A 104 1.50 46.20 -61.97
N ALA A 105 2.50 47.04 -61.68
CA ALA A 105 3.22 47.00 -60.42
C ALA A 105 2.49 47.85 -59.38
N SER A 106 1.92 47.24 -58.33
CA SER A 106 1.19 47.95 -57.26
C SER A 106 2.16 48.65 -56.29
N TYR A 107 3.03 49.53 -56.77
CA TYR A 107 3.89 50.35 -55.90
C TYR A 107 3.10 51.63 -55.58
N PRO A 108 2.75 51.91 -54.31
CA PRO A 108 1.96 53.08 -53.97
C PRO A 108 2.67 54.38 -54.38
N ASP A 109 1.91 55.32 -54.94
CA ASP A 109 2.33 56.68 -55.28
C ASP A 109 2.58 57.59 -54.04
N GLU A 110 2.60 57.03 -52.83
CA GLU A 110 2.75 57.78 -51.59
C GLU A 110 4.22 57.84 -51.15
N GLY A 111 4.80 59.03 -51.20
CA GLY A 111 6.00 59.41 -50.44
C GLY A 111 7.26 58.63 -50.83
N TRP A 112 8.00 59.13 -51.82
CA TRP A 112 9.32 58.64 -52.21
C TRP A 112 10.36 59.05 -51.15
N ALA A 113 10.14 58.59 -49.93
CA ALA A 113 10.93 58.89 -48.75
C ALA A 113 11.98 57.80 -48.55
N GLU A 114 13.23 58.25 -48.57
CA GLU A 114 14.43 57.63 -48.00
C GLU A 114 15.13 56.54 -48.83
N ASN A 115 16.46 56.57 -48.73
CA ASN A 115 17.47 55.95 -49.59
C ASN A 115 17.53 54.41 -49.54
N GLU A 116 16.41 53.72 -49.31
CA GLU A 116 16.39 52.29 -49.04
C GLU A 116 16.07 51.45 -50.28
N SER A 117 16.84 50.37 -50.46
CA SER A 117 16.55 49.38 -51.49
C SER A 117 15.55 48.37 -50.95
N SER A 118 14.49 48.08 -51.73
CA SER A 118 13.44 47.12 -51.33
C SER A 118 13.11 46.18 -52.48
N GLY A 119 12.72 44.95 -52.14
CA GLY A 119 12.26 43.99 -53.13
C GLY A 119 11.03 43.21 -52.70
N ARG A 120 10.21 42.83 -53.67
CA ARG A 120 8.96 42.10 -53.45
C ARG A 120 8.61 41.20 -54.63
N PHE A 121 7.85 40.14 -54.36
CA PHE A 121 7.33 39.26 -55.40
C PHE A 121 6.05 39.84 -56.01
N GLU A 122 5.99 39.92 -57.33
CA GLU A 122 4.84 40.39 -58.09
C GLU A 122 4.49 39.42 -59.21
N LYS A 123 3.28 39.54 -59.75
CA LYS A 123 2.91 38.84 -60.98
C LYS A 123 2.96 39.82 -62.14
N ILE A 124 3.85 39.56 -63.09
CA ILE A 124 4.01 40.35 -64.31
C ILE A 124 3.69 39.40 -65.48
N ASP A 125 2.71 39.77 -66.31
CA ASP A 125 2.19 38.92 -67.39
C ASP A 125 1.83 37.48 -66.95
N GLY A 126 1.27 37.35 -65.74
CA GLY A 126 0.87 36.06 -65.15
C GLY A 126 2.03 35.19 -64.64
N LYS A 127 3.29 35.62 -64.78
CA LYS A 127 4.47 34.95 -64.23
C LYS A 127 4.91 35.60 -62.93
N LEU A 128 5.39 34.79 -61.99
CA LEU A 128 5.94 35.30 -60.73
C LEU A 128 7.31 35.94 -61.03
N ALA A 129 7.45 37.21 -60.68
CA ALA A 129 8.67 37.99 -60.80
C ALA A 129 9.08 38.53 -59.42
N TYR A 130 10.37 38.76 -59.23
CA TYR A 130 10.88 39.51 -58.09
C TYR A 130 11.28 40.91 -58.58
N ALA A 131 10.56 41.91 -58.10
CA ALA A 131 10.79 43.31 -58.39
C ALA A 131 11.66 43.91 -57.28
N TYR A 132 12.83 44.44 -57.63
CA TYR A 132 13.77 45.04 -56.70
C TYR A 132 14.13 46.45 -57.14
N ARG A 133 14.01 47.41 -56.24
CA ARG A 133 14.26 48.81 -56.49
C ARG A 133 15.48 49.27 -55.69
N THR A 134 16.36 50.03 -56.33
CA THR A 134 17.51 50.67 -55.67
C THR A 134 17.68 52.13 -56.12
N PRO A 135 18.04 53.06 -55.22
CA PRO A 135 18.35 54.44 -55.60
C PRO A 135 19.73 54.56 -56.25
N LEU A 136 19.83 55.43 -57.25
CA LEU A 136 21.09 55.84 -57.87
C LEU A 136 21.41 57.27 -57.41
N VAL A 137 22.61 57.46 -56.85
CA VAL A 137 23.08 58.73 -56.32
C VAL A 137 24.04 59.35 -57.33
N ALA A 138 23.90 60.65 -57.61
CA ALA A 138 24.88 61.42 -58.38
C ALA A 138 25.06 62.77 -57.65
N ASP A 139 26.31 63.24 -57.49
CA ASP A 139 26.64 64.46 -56.73
C ASP A 139 25.99 64.55 -55.33
N ASP A 140 26.04 63.45 -54.56
CA ASP A 140 25.46 63.33 -53.20
C ASP A 140 23.96 63.66 -53.07
N GLN A 141 23.21 63.68 -54.18
CA GLN A 141 21.74 63.76 -54.18
C GLN A 141 21.11 62.57 -54.95
N PRO A 142 20.05 61.92 -54.40
CA PRO A 142 19.38 60.82 -55.07
C PRO A 142 18.57 61.35 -56.25
N LEU A 143 19.14 61.26 -57.45
CA LEU A 143 18.54 61.83 -58.65
C LEU A 143 17.57 60.85 -59.35
N GLN A 144 17.75 59.53 -59.23
CA GLN A 144 17.03 58.51 -60.02
C GLN A 144 16.90 57.17 -59.29
N SER A 145 15.98 56.30 -59.72
CA SER A 145 15.82 54.95 -59.15
C SER A 145 15.78 53.87 -60.23
N LEU A 146 16.47 52.75 -59.97
CA LEU A 146 16.55 51.59 -60.84
C LEU A 146 15.63 50.49 -60.31
N LEU A 147 14.74 50.01 -61.18
CA LEU A 147 13.90 48.84 -60.95
C LEU A 147 14.42 47.65 -61.76
N ILE A 148 14.68 46.55 -61.05
CA ILE A 148 15.14 45.28 -61.62
C ILE A 148 14.01 44.26 -61.46
N LEU A 149 13.58 43.67 -62.57
CA LEU A 149 12.58 42.62 -62.59
C LEU A 149 13.25 41.30 -62.96
N GLN A 150 13.28 40.35 -62.01
CA GLN A 150 13.86 39.03 -62.23
C GLN A 150 12.78 37.94 -62.27
N ASP A 151 12.94 36.97 -63.18
CA ASP A 151 12.04 35.82 -63.29
C ASP A 151 12.14 34.92 -62.05
N ALA A 152 11.04 34.77 -61.32
CA ALA A 152 10.90 33.90 -60.16
C ALA A 152 10.02 32.66 -60.45
N HIS A 153 9.52 32.49 -61.68
CA HIS A 153 8.62 31.39 -62.07
C HIS A 153 9.27 30.01 -61.86
N TYR A 154 10.59 29.92 -62.02
CA TYR A 154 11.33 28.68 -61.81
C TYR A 154 11.21 28.14 -60.36
N ILE A 155 10.95 29.01 -59.37
CA ILE A 155 10.77 28.61 -57.97
C ILE A 155 9.52 27.75 -57.85
N ASP A 156 8.40 28.19 -58.44
CA ASP A 156 7.13 27.44 -58.42
C ASP A 156 7.22 26.13 -59.20
N VAL A 157 7.88 26.13 -60.36
CA VAL A 157 8.09 24.92 -61.16
C VAL A 157 8.93 23.89 -60.39
N ARG A 158 10.00 24.33 -59.72
CA ARG A 158 10.87 23.46 -58.93
C ARG A 158 10.14 22.87 -57.72
N ILE A 159 9.35 23.68 -57.04
CA ILE A 159 8.52 23.26 -55.90
C ILE A 159 7.51 22.19 -56.33
N LYS A 160 6.80 22.40 -57.44
CA LYS A 160 5.85 21.41 -57.98
C LYS A 160 6.54 20.08 -58.33
N GLY A 161 7.77 20.14 -58.86
CA GLY A 161 8.58 18.96 -59.13
C GLY A 161 8.92 18.14 -57.88
N ILE A 162 9.26 18.81 -56.77
CA ILE A 162 9.56 18.15 -55.49
C ILE A 162 8.34 17.42 -54.94
N TRP A 163 7.17 18.07 -54.96
CA TRP A 163 5.91 17.45 -54.56
C TRP A 163 5.57 16.21 -55.39
N LYS A 164 5.68 16.31 -56.72
CA LYS A 164 5.43 15.18 -57.62
C LYS A 164 6.38 14.00 -57.36
N ASN A 165 7.67 14.26 -57.22
CA ASN A 165 8.67 13.21 -56.99
C ASN A 165 8.51 12.54 -55.63
N ASN A 166 8.24 13.32 -54.57
CA ASN A 166 8.03 12.77 -53.24
C ASN A 166 6.74 11.97 -53.15
N PHE A 167 5.68 12.39 -53.84
CA PHE A 167 4.44 11.62 -53.94
C PHE A 167 4.65 10.25 -54.61
N ILE A 168 5.38 10.22 -55.73
CA ILE A 168 5.70 8.95 -56.43
C ILE A 168 6.55 8.04 -55.54
N ARG A 169 7.55 8.58 -54.85
CA ARG A 169 8.38 7.82 -53.90
C ARG A 169 7.56 7.23 -52.75
N LEU A 170 6.63 8.01 -52.19
CA LEU A 170 5.74 7.55 -51.13
C LEU A 170 4.88 6.38 -51.59
N LEU A 171 4.27 6.48 -52.78
CA LEU A 171 3.44 5.42 -53.35
C LEU A 171 4.21 4.10 -53.50
N ILE A 172 5.43 4.15 -54.04
CA ILE A 172 6.29 2.97 -54.21
C ILE A 172 6.64 2.34 -52.85
N LEU A 173 7.01 3.18 -51.86
CA LEU A 173 7.39 2.72 -50.52
C LEU A 173 6.22 2.03 -49.82
N THR A 174 5.01 2.59 -49.91
CA THR A 174 3.79 2.02 -49.34
C THR A 174 3.50 0.64 -49.91
N VAL A 175 3.61 0.46 -51.23
CA VAL A 175 3.38 -0.85 -51.88
C VAL A 175 4.39 -1.89 -51.40
N LEU A 176 5.69 -1.54 -51.34
CA LEU A 176 6.75 -2.43 -50.84
C LEU A 176 6.53 -2.85 -49.39
N ILE A 177 6.17 -1.90 -48.53
CA ILE A 177 5.92 -2.15 -47.12
C ILE A 177 4.73 -3.09 -46.93
N VAL A 178 3.61 -2.87 -47.64
CA VAL A 178 2.43 -3.74 -47.55
C VAL A 178 2.76 -5.17 -48.01
N LEU A 179 3.48 -5.30 -49.12
CA LEU A 179 3.82 -6.61 -49.69
C LEU A 179 4.79 -7.39 -48.80
N THR A 180 5.81 -6.72 -48.26
CA THR A 180 6.76 -7.30 -47.30
C THR A 180 6.08 -7.68 -45.99
N THR A 181 5.19 -6.82 -45.47
CA THR A 181 4.41 -7.10 -44.24
C THR A 181 3.54 -8.34 -44.41
N LEU A 182 2.86 -8.49 -45.55
CA LEU A 182 2.05 -9.67 -45.84
C LEU A 182 2.91 -10.96 -45.91
N LEU A 183 4.10 -10.88 -46.50
CA LEU A 183 5.05 -11.99 -46.59
C LEU A 183 5.58 -12.41 -45.21
N VAL A 184 6.01 -11.44 -44.39
CA VAL A 184 6.51 -11.69 -43.03
C VAL A 184 5.42 -12.25 -42.13
N VAL A 185 4.21 -11.69 -42.15
CA VAL A 185 3.08 -12.22 -41.35
C VAL A 185 2.72 -13.65 -41.77
N ARG A 186 2.80 -13.97 -43.08
CA ARG A 186 2.49 -15.29 -43.61
C ARG A 186 3.53 -16.36 -43.21
N TRP A 187 4.82 -16.04 -43.27
CA TRP A 187 5.88 -17.01 -43.00
C TRP A 187 6.38 -17.03 -41.56
N SER A 188 6.44 -15.89 -40.89
CA SER A 188 7.03 -15.79 -39.54
C SER A 188 6.00 -15.98 -38.41
N ILE A 189 4.72 -15.69 -38.64
CA ILE A 189 3.70 -15.65 -37.57
C ILE A 189 2.65 -16.75 -37.75
N THR A 190 2.04 -16.89 -38.92
CA THR A 190 0.88 -17.79 -39.08
C THR A 190 1.24 -19.28 -39.13
N GLY A 191 2.42 -19.65 -39.64
CA GLY A 191 2.88 -21.04 -39.65
C GLY A 191 3.20 -21.59 -38.25
N PRO A 192 4.08 -20.94 -37.47
CA PRO A 192 4.44 -21.40 -36.13
C PRO A 192 3.25 -21.36 -35.13
N ILE A 193 2.36 -20.37 -35.22
CA ILE A 193 1.19 -20.27 -34.34
C ILE A 193 0.19 -21.41 -34.56
N ALA A 194 0.00 -21.88 -35.81
CA ALA A 194 -0.86 -23.02 -36.08
C ALA A 194 -0.32 -24.31 -35.42
N GLN A 195 1.00 -24.52 -35.46
CA GLN A 195 1.65 -25.67 -34.83
C GLN A 195 1.61 -25.60 -33.29
N VAL A 196 1.75 -24.40 -32.70
CA VAL A 196 1.61 -24.18 -31.26
C VAL A 196 0.15 -24.38 -30.81
N ALA A 197 -0.83 -23.95 -31.61
CA ALA A 197 -2.25 -24.14 -31.31
C ALA A 197 -2.66 -25.62 -31.30
N ASP A 198 -2.19 -26.41 -32.26
CA ASP A 198 -2.42 -27.86 -32.30
C ASP A 198 -1.72 -28.59 -31.14
N TRP A 199 -0.49 -28.17 -30.79
CA TRP A 199 0.22 -28.72 -29.63
C TRP A 199 -0.48 -28.40 -28.30
N ILE A 200 -0.99 -27.17 -28.11
CA ILE A 200 -1.78 -26.80 -26.93
C ILE A 200 -3.11 -27.59 -26.88
N LYS A 201 -3.73 -27.87 -28.04
CA LYS A 201 -4.94 -28.69 -28.13
C LYS A 201 -4.66 -30.14 -27.69
N GLN A 202 -3.53 -30.72 -28.10
CA GLN A 202 -3.09 -32.07 -27.68
C GLN A 202 -2.65 -32.13 -26.21
N LEU A 203 -2.02 -31.07 -25.68
CA LEU A 203 -1.73 -30.92 -24.24
C LEU A 203 -3.01 -30.86 -23.40
N ARG A 204 -4.06 -30.19 -23.89
CA ARG A 204 -5.36 -30.10 -23.21
C ARG A 204 -6.10 -31.44 -23.19
N LEU A 205 -5.81 -32.34 -24.13
CA LEU A 205 -6.34 -33.70 -24.21
C LEU A 205 -5.48 -34.73 -23.45
N GLY A 206 -4.33 -34.33 -22.89
CA GLY A 206 -3.47 -35.18 -22.06
C GLY A 206 -2.49 -36.09 -22.83
N GLU A 207 -2.36 -35.91 -24.15
CA GLU A 207 -1.65 -36.88 -25.01
C GLU A 207 -0.19 -36.51 -25.32
N ALA A 208 0.23 -35.25 -25.12
CA ALA A 208 1.56 -34.79 -25.56
C ALA A 208 2.45 -34.33 -24.39
N GLN A 209 3.64 -34.92 -24.25
CA GLN A 209 4.62 -34.59 -23.20
C GLN A 209 5.79 -33.68 -23.65
N GLN A 210 6.02 -33.48 -24.95
CA GLN A 210 7.14 -32.65 -25.44
C GLN A 210 6.76 -31.79 -26.66
N PRO A 211 7.38 -30.60 -26.84
CA PRO A 211 7.13 -29.75 -28.00
C PRO A 211 7.70 -30.36 -29.30
N PRO A 212 7.07 -30.11 -30.46
CA PRO A 212 7.56 -30.53 -31.78
C PRO A 212 8.99 -30.06 -32.07
N LYS A 213 9.80 -30.87 -32.76
CA LYS A 213 11.22 -30.56 -33.08
C LYS A 213 11.41 -29.22 -33.82
N ALA A 214 10.44 -28.78 -34.63
CA ALA A 214 10.51 -27.52 -35.38
C ALA A 214 10.59 -26.27 -34.48
N LEU A 215 10.10 -26.33 -33.23
CA LEU A 215 10.11 -25.22 -32.27
C LEU A 215 11.40 -25.13 -31.45
N ARG A 216 12.28 -26.15 -31.51
CA ARG A 216 13.49 -26.23 -30.68
C ARG A 216 14.69 -25.41 -31.19
N GLY A 217 14.53 -24.58 -32.21
CA GLY A 217 15.60 -23.74 -32.75
C GLY A 217 15.17 -22.39 -33.32
N ASP A 218 13.91 -21.97 -33.10
CA ASP A 218 13.36 -20.75 -33.66
C ASP A 218 13.12 -19.68 -32.57
N ILE A 219 12.79 -18.44 -32.94
CA ILE A 219 12.62 -17.28 -32.02
C ILE A 219 11.62 -17.58 -30.87
N LEU A 220 10.71 -18.54 -31.07
CA LEU A 220 9.70 -18.98 -30.10
C LEU A 220 10.17 -20.11 -29.17
N GLY A 221 11.41 -20.60 -29.29
CA GLY A 221 11.98 -21.66 -28.46
C GLY A 221 11.96 -21.37 -26.95
N PRO A 222 12.36 -20.17 -26.49
CA PRO A 222 12.25 -19.78 -25.08
C PRO A 222 10.79 -19.78 -24.60
N LEU A 223 9.86 -19.31 -25.43
CA LEU A 223 8.41 -19.32 -25.16
C LEU A 223 7.88 -20.77 -25.05
N ALA A 224 8.31 -21.69 -25.91
CA ALA A 224 7.92 -23.10 -25.85
C ALA A 224 8.45 -23.81 -24.60
N LYS A 225 9.64 -23.43 -24.13
CA LYS A 225 10.23 -23.92 -22.87
C LYS A 225 9.48 -23.37 -21.66
N GLU A 226 9.16 -22.08 -21.64
CA GLU A 226 8.33 -21.47 -20.59
C GLU A 226 6.91 -22.02 -20.60
N VAL A 227 6.27 -22.21 -21.75
CA VAL A 227 4.92 -22.81 -21.85
C VAL A 227 4.93 -24.28 -21.42
N SER A 228 6.02 -25.02 -21.63
CA SER A 228 6.16 -26.40 -21.09
C SER A 228 6.35 -26.40 -19.57
N GLN A 229 7.16 -25.50 -19.03
CA GLN A 229 7.29 -25.31 -17.58
C GLN A 229 5.99 -24.80 -16.95
N MET A 230 5.28 -23.94 -17.67
CA MET A 230 3.97 -23.42 -17.29
C MET A 230 2.91 -24.50 -17.39
N ALA A 231 2.96 -25.44 -18.35
CA ALA A 231 2.03 -26.56 -18.45
C ALA A 231 2.27 -27.60 -17.34
N MET A 232 3.52 -27.91 -17.01
CA MET A 232 3.86 -28.74 -15.84
C MET A 232 3.47 -28.04 -14.53
N SER A 233 3.71 -26.73 -14.41
CA SER A 233 3.26 -25.96 -13.26
C SER A 233 1.75 -25.75 -13.26
N LEU A 234 1.06 -25.74 -14.40
CA LEU A 234 -0.40 -25.70 -14.52
C LEU A 234 -1.03 -27.05 -14.20
N GLN A 235 -0.34 -28.16 -14.44
CA GLN A 235 -0.82 -29.50 -14.10
C GLN A 235 -0.62 -29.78 -12.61
N ALA A 236 0.52 -29.36 -12.04
CA ALA A 236 0.74 -29.33 -10.60
C ALA A 236 -0.18 -28.31 -9.91
N ALA A 237 -0.37 -27.13 -10.51
CA ALA A 237 -1.32 -26.13 -10.04
C ALA A 237 -2.77 -26.52 -10.33
N ARG A 238 -3.09 -27.39 -11.30
CA ARG A 238 -4.43 -27.96 -11.47
C ARG A 238 -4.70 -29.05 -10.46
N ALA A 239 -3.76 -29.91 -10.15
CA ALA A 239 -3.91 -30.87 -9.05
C ALA A 239 -4.06 -30.14 -7.70
N ALA A 240 -3.30 -29.07 -7.48
CA ALA A 240 -3.43 -28.21 -6.32
C ALA A 240 -4.71 -27.35 -6.36
N ALA A 241 -5.08 -26.81 -7.53
CA ALA A 241 -6.26 -25.98 -7.71
C ALA A 241 -7.55 -26.78 -7.84
N GLU A 242 -7.55 -28.07 -8.17
CA GLU A 242 -8.71 -28.96 -8.11
C GLU A 242 -8.98 -29.35 -6.66
N LYS A 243 -7.93 -29.52 -5.85
CA LYS A 243 -8.04 -29.67 -4.39
C LYS A 243 -8.47 -28.37 -3.71
N GLU A 244 -7.95 -27.22 -4.16
CA GLU A 244 -8.32 -25.88 -3.69
C GLU A 244 -9.68 -25.42 -4.25
N ALA A 245 -10.09 -25.87 -5.45
CA ALA A 245 -11.40 -25.59 -6.05
C ALA A 245 -12.49 -26.48 -5.46
N GLN A 246 -12.19 -27.72 -5.08
CA GLN A 246 -13.08 -28.52 -4.22
C GLN A 246 -13.33 -27.82 -2.87
N LEU A 247 -12.33 -27.11 -2.33
CA LEU A 247 -12.48 -26.30 -1.11
C LEU A 247 -13.12 -24.92 -1.34
N ARG A 248 -13.08 -24.37 -2.57
CA ARG A 248 -13.68 -23.06 -2.93
C ARG A 248 -15.13 -23.16 -3.42
N LEU A 249 -15.55 -24.29 -3.98
CA LEU A 249 -16.89 -24.47 -4.53
C LEU A 249 -17.98 -24.70 -3.46
N SER A 250 -17.62 -24.81 -2.18
CA SER A 250 -18.55 -24.94 -1.05
C SER A 250 -18.92 -23.62 -0.34
N GLY A 251 -18.64 -22.45 -0.93
CA GLY A 251 -19.09 -21.14 -0.43
C GLY A 251 -18.09 -20.46 0.53
N GLU A 252 -17.89 -19.15 0.35
CA GLU A 252 -17.20 -18.19 1.23
C GLU A 252 -16.38 -18.80 2.38
N SER A 253 -15.14 -19.22 2.10
CA SER A 253 -14.40 -20.08 3.04
C SER A 253 -13.89 -19.31 4.28
N ILE A 254 -14.75 -19.20 5.30
CA ILE A 254 -14.42 -18.81 6.66
C ILE A 254 -13.15 -19.55 7.10
N TRP A 255 -12.23 -18.87 7.78
CA TRP A 255 -11.05 -19.52 8.32
C TRP A 255 -11.42 -20.36 9.55
N THR A 256 -11.13 -21.66 9.52
CA THR A 256 -11.39 -22.59 10.64
C THR A 256 -10.07 -23.18 11.16
N PRO A 257 -10.06 -23.84 12.33
CA PRO A 257 -8.88 -24.58 12.81
C PRO A 257 -8.31 -25.55 11.78
N GLU A 258 -9.17 -26.31 11.10
CA GLU A 258 -8.79 -27.35 10.13
C GLU A 258 -8.14 -26.72 8.90
N LYS A 259 -8.70 -25.60 8.43
CA LYS A 259 -8.15 -24.85 7.30
C LYS A 259 -6.80 -24.25 7.63
N LEU A 260 -6.63 -23.70 8.84
CA LEU A 260 -5.33 -23.23 9.29
C LEU A 260 -4.32 -24.39 9.36
N LYS A 261 -4.71 -25.52 9.94
CA LYS A 261 -3.86 -26.71 10.03
C LYS A 261 -3.34 -27.16 8.66
N GLU A 262 -4.22 -27.27 7.67
CA GLU A 262 -3.82 -27.64 6.31
C GLU A 262 -2.95 -26.55 5.65
N HIS A 263 -3.29 -25.27 5.83
CA HIS A 263 -2.48 -24.17 5.31
C HIS A 263 -1.06 -24.17 5.89
N VAL A 264 -0.93 -24.37 7.20
CA VAL A 264 0.36 -24.46 7.88
C VAL A 264 1.12 -25.69 7.41
N ARG A 265 0.47 -26.84 7.27
CA ARG A 265 1.10 -28.05 6.71
C ARG A 265 1.64 -27.82 5.29
N VAL A 266 0.88 -27.13 4.43
CA VAL A 266 1.32 -26.80 3.06
C VAL A 266 2.50 -25.83 3.06
N LYS A 267 2.52 -24.84 3.97
CA LYS A 267 3.58 -23.82 4.03
C LYS A 267 4.84 -24.27 4.75
N LEU A 268 4.71 -25.09 5.78
CA LEU A 268 5.80 -25.51 6.65
C LEU A 268 6.29 -26.92 6.34
N GLY A 269 5.52 -27.73 5.62
CA GLY A 269 5.83 -29.14 5.41
C GLY A 269 5.85 -29.88 6.75
N ASN A 270 7.00 -30.47 7.06
CA ASN A 270 7.23 -31.18 8.33
C ASN A 270 7.93 -30.32 9.40
N LYS A 271 8.10 -29.01 9.18
CA LYS A 271 8.76 -28.11 10.14
C LYS A 271 7.86 -27.76 11.32
N SER A 272 8.46 -27.60 12.49
CA SER A 272 7.76 -27.23 13.71
C SER A 272 7.61 -25.71 13.83
N LEU A 273 6.48 -25.28 14.38
CA LEU A 273 6.29 -23.90 14.81
C LEU A 273 6.74 -23.76 16.26
N PHE A 274 7.65 -22.82 16.52
CA PHE A 274 8.10 -22.47 17.86
C PHE A 274 7.49 -21.12 18.25
N LEU A 275 6.60 -21.12 19.25
CA LEU A 275 5.98 -19.92 19.80
C LEU A 275 6.67 -19.54 21.11
N VAL A 276 7.03 -18.27 21.29
CA VAL A 276 7.64 -17.80 22.54
C VAL A 276 6.84 -16.64 23.13
N SER A 277 6.39 -16.74 24.38
CA SER A 277 5.68 -15.66 25.08
C SER A 277 5.95 -15.66 26.57
N ASN A 278 5.86 -14.50 27.23
CA ASN A 278 6.12 -14.44 28.67
C ASN A 278 5.05 -15.22 29.43
N ARG A 279 3.77 -14.99 29.13
CA ARG A 279 2.67 -15.75 29.75
C ARG A 279 2.47 -17.10 29.08
N GLU A 280 2.28 -18.13 29.89
CA GLU A 280 1.88 -19.46 29.43
C GLU A 280 0.35 -19.58 29.26
N PRO A 281 -0.13 -20.55 28.46
CA PRO A 281 -1.56 -20.76 28.23
C PRO A 281 -2.29 -21.51 29.36
N TYR A 282 -1.56 -22.31 30.15
CA TYR A 282 -2.10 -23.15 31.22
C TYR A 282 -1.19 -23.10 32.44
N MET A 283 -1.69 -22.61 33.56
CA MET A 283 -0.96 -22.60 34.83
C MET A 283 -1.51 -23.70 35.74
N HIS A 284 -0.66 -24.38 36.49
CA HIS A 284 -1.06 -25.38 37.48
C HIS A 284 -0.90 -24.79 38.87
N VAL A 285 -2.02 -24.74 39.59
CA VAL A 285 -2.07 -24.18 40.94
C VAL A 285 -2.47 -25.26 41.94
N ARG A 286 -1.77 -25.30 43.07
CA ARG A 286 -2.05 -26.25 44.14
C ARG A 286 -3.27 -25.79 44.96
N GLN A 287 -4.39 -26.45 44.75
CA GLN A 287 -5.61 -26.28 45.54
C GLN A 287 -5.75 -27.42 46.57
N LYS A 288 -5.36 -27.16 47.81
CA LYS A 288 -5.35 -28.14 48.92
C LYS A 288 -4.49 -29.37 48.57
N ARG A 289 -5.13 -30.52 48.27
CA ARG A 289 -4.46 -31.77 47.89
C ARG A 289 -4.47 -32.05 46.39
N ALA A 290 -5.18 -31.25 45.60
CA ALA A 290 -5.28 -31.40 44.15
C ALA A 290 -4.48 -30.32 43.43
N ILE A 291 -4.01 -30.64 42.22
CA ILE A 291 -3.47 -29.66 41.30
C ILE A 291 -4.60 -29.31 40.34
N GLU A 292 -4.94 -28.03 40.24
CA GLU A 292 -5.94 -27.52 39.32
C GLU A 292 -5.24 -26.78 38.17
N THR A 293 -5.70 -27.00 36.94
CA THR A 293 -5.25 -26.23 35.79
C THR A 293 -6.14 -25.01 35.60
N ILE A 294 -5.53 -23.82 35.57
CA ILE A 294 -6.21 -22.56 35.33
C ILE A 294 -5.71 -21.91 34.04
N VAL A 295 -6.62 -21.26 33.32
CA VAL A 295 -6.28 -20.45 32.14
C VAL A 295 -6.11 -19.00 32.58
N PRO A 296 -4.90 -18.39 32.47
CA PRO A 296 -4.69 -17.01 32.87
C PRO A 296 -5.48 -16.02 32.01
N ALA A 297 -5.95 -14.94 32.64
CA ALA A 297 -6.59 -13.84 31.94
C ALA A 297 -5.58 -13.07 31.07
N SER A 298 -5.56 -13.34 29.76
CA SER A 298 -4.65 -12.71 28.79
C SER A 298 -5.21 -12.77 27.38
N GLY A 299 -5.45 -11.61 26.76
CA GLY A 299 -5.92 -11.54 25.37
C GLY A 299 -4.95 -12.18 24.37
N MET A 300 -3.64 -12.13 24.63
CA MET A 300 -2.64 -12.83 23.81
C MET A 300 -2.83 -14.34 23.89
N VAL A 301 -3.06 -14.89 25.09
CA VAL A 301 -3.32 -16.33 25.26
C VAL A 301 -4.64 -16.71 24.58
N THR A 302 -5.71 -15.94 24.80
CA THR A 302 -7.01 -16.16 24.17
C THR A 302 -6.92 -16.26 22.65
N ALA A 303 -6.06 -15.46 22.02
CA ALA A 303 -5.86 -15.50 20.58
C ALA A 303 -4.95 -16.67 20.13
N LEU A 304 -3.83 -16.90 20.82
CA LEU A 304 -2.81 -17.85 20.36
C LEU A 304 -3.10 -19.31 20.72
N GLU A 305 -3.87 -19.55 21.78
CA GLU A 305 -4.21 -20.90 22.22
C GLU A 305 -4.97 -21.69 21.14
N PRO A 306 -6.04 -21.16 20.50
CA PRO A 306 -6.71 -21.86 19.40
C PRO A 306 -5.80 -22.07 18.18
N VAL A 307 -4.85 -21.15 17.95
CA VAL A 307 -3.87 -21.26 16.86
C VAL A 307 -2.93 -22.44 17.14
N MET A 308 -2.37 -22.53 18.33
CA MET A 308 -1.45 -23.63 18.71
C MET A 308 -2.17 -24.98 18.76
N ARG A 309 -3.42 -25.05 19.20
CA ARG A 309 -4.24 -26.28 19.09
C ARG A 309 -4.39 -26.74 17.64
N ALA A 310 -4.59 -25.80 16.72
CA ALA A 310 -4.75 -26.11 15.30
C ALA A 310 -3.44 -26.54 14.62
N THR A 311 -2.34 -25.86 14.94
CA THR A 311 -1.06 -26.03 14.24
C THR A 311 -0.13 -27.06 14.88
N GLY A 312 -0.30 -27.36 16.17
CA GLY A 312 0.69 -28.09 16.96
C GLY A 312 1.96 -27.27 17.16
N GLY A 313 3.06 -27.96 17.51
CA GLY A 313 4.37 -27.37 17.73
C GLY A 313 4.72 -27.21 19.21
N THR A 314 5.63 -26.28 19.49
CA THR A 314 6.15 -26.04 20.85
C THR A 314 5.91 -24.59 21.26
N TRP A 315 5.26 -24.39 22.40
CA TRP A 315 5.09 -23.09 23.04
C TRP A 315 6.07 -22.99 24.22
N ILE A 316 7.03 -22.07 24.15
CA ILE A 316 7.99 -21.76 25.21
C ILE A 316 7.46 -20.56 26.01
N ALA A 317 7.25 -20.74 27.32
CA ALA A 317 6.74 -19.68 28.19
C ALA A 317 7.26 -19.75 29.63
N HIS A 318 7.10 -18.68 30.41
CA HIS A 318 7.40 -18.69 31.84
C HIS A 318 6.39 -19.60 32.56
N GLY A 319 6.88 -20.55 33.38
CA GLY A 319 6.03 -21.36 34.28
C GLY A 319 5.76 -20.67 35.62
N ALA A 320 4.58 -20.09 35.78
CA ALA A 320 4.24 -19.15 36.87
C ALA A 320 3.39 -19.79 37.98
N GLY A 321 2.79 -20.94 37.72
CA GLY A 321 2.03 -21.71 38.70
C GLY A 321 2.92 -22.34 39.77
N ASP A 322 2.44 -22.37 41.00
CA ASP A 322 3.17 -22.96 42.13
C ASP A 322 3.33 -24.49 42.03
N ALA A 323 2.46 -25.16 41.26
CA ALA A 323 2.50 -26.60 40.99
C ALA A 323 3.05 -26.94 39.59
N ASP A 324 3.48 -25.96 38.78
CA ASP A 324 3.88 -26.20 37.40
C ASP A 324 5.09 -27.12 37.26
N ARG A 325 6.00 -27.10 38.24
CA ARG A 325 7.17 -27.98 38.27
C ARG A 325 6.79 -29.44 38.50
N GLU A 326 5.70 -29.70 39.19
CA GLU A 326 5.27 -31.05 39.56
C GLU A 326 4.65 -31.81 38.38
N VAL A 327 4.13 -31.08 37.39
CA VAL A 327 3.47 -31.67 36.21
C VAL A 327 4.37 -31.74 34.98
N CYS A 328 5.54 -31.11 35.04
CA CYS A 328 6.50 -31.12 33.94
C CYS A 328 7.37 -32.38 33.96
N ASP A 329 7.80 -32.80 32.77
CA ASP A 329 8.82 -33.83 32.62
C ASP A 329 10.24 -33.31 32.96
N ALA A 330 11.25 -34.18 32.88
CA ALA A 330 12.64 -33.83 33.14
C ALA A 330 13.22 -32.76 32.18
N SER A 331 12.56 -32.54 31.03
CA SER A 331 12.90 -31.48 30.07
C SER A 331 12.06 -30.22 30.29
N ASN A 332 11.34 -30.08 31.42
CA ASN A 332 10.44 -28.97 31.73
C ASN A 332 9.28 -28.82 30.73
N LYS A 333 8.80 -29.92 30.15
CA LYS A 333 7.71 -29.94 29.17
C LYS A 333 6.45 -30.57 29.74
N VAL A 334 5.31 -30.13 29.24
CA VAL A 334 3.99 -30.72 29.50
C VAL A 334 3.16 -30.70 28.22
N GLN A 335 2.37 -31.74 27.98
CA GLN A 335 1.44 -31.80 26.86
C GLN A 335 0.15 -31.04 27.21
N VAL A 336 -0.32 -30.18 26.31
CA VAL A 336 -1.49 -29.32 26.55
C VAL A 336 -2.41 -29.24 25.32
N PRO A 337 -3.71 -28.95 25.51
CA PRO A 337 -4.43 -28.80 26.78
C PRO A 337 -4.50 -30.11 27.60
N PRO A 338 -4.73 -30.04 28.92
CA PRO A 338 -5.00 -31.24 29.71
C PRO A 338 -6.19 -32.03 29.15
N GLY A 339 -6.10 -33.36 29.15
CA GLY A 339 -7.15 -34.25 28.65
C GLY A 339 -7.12 -34.49 27.13
N GLU A 340 -6.86 -33.45 26.33
CA GLU A 340 -6.76 -33.53 24.86
C GLU A 340 -5.46 -32.89 24.32
N PRO A 341 -4.29 -33.52 24.55
CA PRO A 341 -3.00 -33.03 24.06
C PRO A 341 -2.97 -32.66 22.58
N ALA A 342 -2.68 -31.40 22.27
CA ALA A 342 -2.57 -30.87 20.91
C ALA A 342 -1.18 -30.30 20.59
N TYR A 343 -0.46 -29.78 21.59
CA TYR A 343 0.88 -29.23 21.42
C TYR A 343 1.71 -29.33 22.71
N THR A 344 3.01 -29.05 22.61
CA THR A 344 3.93 -29.09 23.76
C THR A 344 4.11 -27.71 24.37
N LEU A 345 3.94 -27.59 25.68
CA LEU A 345 4.32 -26.40 26.46
C LEU A 345 5.67 -26.67 27.13
N LYS A 346 6.68 -25.86 26.82
CA LYS A 346 8.00 -25.84 27.45
C LYS A 346 8.06 -24.67 28.44
N ARG A 347 8.33 -24.97 29.71
CA ARG A 347 8.43 -23.95 30.76
C ARG A 347 9.87 -23.49 30.96
N VAL A 348 10.03 -22.17 31.03
CA VAL A 348 11.24 -21.49 31.48
C VAL A 348 11.01 -21.01 32.90
N TRP A 349 11.94 -21.34 33.78
CA TRP A 349 11.84 -21.00 35.19
C TRP A 349 12.59 -19.70 35.49
N LEU A 350 11.90 -18.73 36.08
CA LEU A 350 12.55 -17.51 36.57
C LEU A 350 12.74 -17.55 38.09
N THR A 351 13.82 -16.94 38.57
CA THR A 351 13.96 -16.62 40.00
C THR A 351 13.06 -15.43 40.33
N LYS A 352 12.86 -15.19 41.63
CA LYS A 352 12.05 -14.06 42.09
C LYS A 352 12.67 -12.72 41.70
N GLU A 353 14.00 -12.63 41.71
CA GLU A 353 14.75 -11.44 41.29
C GLU A 353 14.60 -11.20 39.78
N GLU A 354 14.69 -12.26 38.97
CA GLU A 354 14.45 -12.19 37.53
C GLU A 354 13.02 -11.75 37.24
N GLU A 355 12.01 -12.36 37.89
CA GLU A 355 10.60 -11.99 37.72
C GLU A 355 10.33 -10.54 38.13
N ASN A 356 10.85 -10.11 39.28
CA ASN A 356 10.72 -8.74 39.76
C ASN A 356 11.33 -7.73 38.80
N GLY A 357 12.57 -7.93 38.37
CA GLY A 357 13.25 -6.97 37.49
C GLY A 357 12.73 -6.98 36.06
N HIS A 358 12.54 -8.16 35.46
CA HIS A 358 12.09 -8.30 34.07
C HIS A 358 10.59 -8.01 33.91
N TYR A 359 9.74 -8.71 34.66
CA TYR A 359 8.30 -8.69 34.43
C TYR A 359 7.65 -7.52 35.15
N TYR A 360 7.80 -7.40 36.47
CA TYR A 360 7.17 -6.30 37.21
C TYR A 360 7.84 -4.95 36.90
N GLY A 361 9.16 -4.89 36.94
CA GLY A 361 9.94 -3.67 36.69
C GLY A 361 9.96 -3.25 35.23
N PHE A 362 10.92 -3.75 34.45
CA PHE A 362 11.20 -3.24 33.10
C PHE A 362 9.99 -3.33 32.16
N SER A 363 9.32 -4.47 32.15
CA SER A 363 8.20 -4.71 31.24
C SER A 363 6.95 -3.93 31.65
N ASN A 364 6.51 -4.01 32.91
CA ASN A 364 5.20 -3.48 33.33
C ASN A 364 5.22 -2.10 34.02
N GLU A 365 6.33 -1.68 34.63
CA GLU A 365 6.53 -0.30 35.09
C GLU A 365 7.28 0.57 34.07
N GLY A 366 8.08 -0.03 33.18
CA GLY A 366 8.81 0.67 32.12
C GLY A 366 8.07 0.68 30.78
N LEU A 367 8.11 -0.44 30.04
CA LEU A 367 7.61 -0.51 28.65
C LEU A 367 6.10 -0.37 28.52
N TRP A 368 5.31 -0.96 29.43
CA TRP A 368 3.86 -0.89 29.38
C TRP A 368 3.34 0.56 29.39
N PRO A 369 3.67 1.42 30.39
CA PRO A 369 3.28 2.82 30.36
C PRO A 369 4.00 3.66 29.30
N LEU A 370 5.22 3.29 28.89
CA LEU A 370 5.88 3.96 27.76
C LEU A 370 5.06 3.85 26.47
N CYS A 371 4.51 2.66 26.22
CA CYS A 371 3.78 2.36 24.99
C CYS A 371 2.30 2.75 25.08
N HIS A 372 1.72 2.75 26.28
CA HIS A 372 0.37 3.23 26.53
C HIS A 372 0.39 4.67 27.03
N ILE A 373 0.18 5.62 26.11
CA ILE A 373 0.08 7.07 26.39
C ILE A 373 -1.18 7.40 27.21
N THR A 374 -1.21 7.00 28.50
CA THR A 374 -2.35 7.17 29.42
C THR A 374 -1.94 7.94 30.69
N HIS A 375 -1.00 8.88 30.54
CA HIS A 375 -0.49 9.75 31.61
C HIS A 375 0.16 9.03 32.82
N THR A 376 0.42 7.72 32.71
CA THR A 376 1.30 7.01 33.64
C THR A 376 2.74 7.19 33.21
N ARG A 377 3.57 7.77 34.07
CA ARG A 377 5.01 7.91 33.81
C ARG A 377 5.69 6.53 33.85
N PRO A 378 6.49 6.16 32.82
CA PRO A 378 7.30 4.95 32.87
C PRO A 378 8.45 5.09 33.88
N VAL A 379 8.81 3.98 34.52
CA VAL A 379 9.92 3.90 35.47
C VAL A 379 10.99 2.97 34.92
N PHE A 380 12.22 3.49 34.84
CA PHE A 380 13.38 2.77 34.32
C PHE A 380 14.47 2.70 35.39
N ARG A 381 14.90 1.48 35.71
CA ARG A 381 15.96 1.18 36.68
C ARG A 381 16.99 0.28 36.01
N LEU A 382 18.28 0.52 36.27
CA LEU A 382 19.36 -0.24 35.66
C LEU A 382 19.29 -1.73 36.04
N ASP A 383 18.99 -2.04 37.30
CA ASP A 383 18.87 -3.42 37.77
C ASP A 383 17.77 -4.19 37.03
N ASP A 384 16.62 -3.54 36.78
CA ASP A 384 15.52 -4.13 36.02
C ASP A 384 15.92 -4.41 34.57
N TRP A 385 16.66 -3.49 33.95
CA TRP A 385 17.19 -3.68 32.60
C TRP A 385 18.14 -4.87 32.54
N ILE A 386 19.04 -5.01 33.52
CA ILE A 386 19.95 -6.16 33.61
C ILE A 386 19.15 -7.46 33.72
N GLN A 387 18.09 -7.51 34.53
CA GLN A 387 17.22 -8.68 34.61
C GLN A 387 16.45 -8.91 33.30
N TYR A 388 16.01 -7.84 32.63
CA TYR A 388 15.34 -7.95 31.34
C TYR A 388 16.24 -8.59 30.28
N GLN A 389 17.51 -8.21 30.22
CA GLN A 389 18.52 -8.84 29.35
C GLN A 389 18.74 -10.31 29.71
N LYS A 390 19.01 -10.62 30.99
CA LYS A 390 19.22 -11.99 31.47
C LYS A 390 18.06 -12.92 31.15
N VAL A 391 16.82 -12.46 31.35
CA VAL A 391 15.63 -13.25 31.02
C VAL A 391 15.52 -13.47 29.52
N ASN A 392 15.77 -12.46 28.68
CA ASN A 392 15.81 -12.63 27.22
C ASN A 392 16.88 -13.65 26.78
N GLU A 393 18.07 -13.63 27.40
CA GLU A 393 19.14 -14.61 27.17
C GLU A 393 18.72 -16.03 27.58
N LYS A 394 18.11 -16.19 28.76
CA LYS A 394 17.61 -17.47 29.26
C LYS A 394 16.54 -18.09 28.36
N PHE A 395 15.63 -17.27 27.85
CA PHE A 395 14.65 -17.69 26.85
C PHE A 395 15.31 -18.05 25.52
N ALA A 396 16.35 -17.31 25.11
CA ALA A 396 17.11 -17.63 23.92
C ALA A 396 17.79 -19.00 24.03
N GLU A 397 18.44 -19.28 25.16
CA GLU A 397 19.08 -20.58 25.44
C GLU A 397 18.06 -21.73 25.43
N SER A 398 16.93 -21.58 26.12
CA SER A 398 15.88 -22.59 26.13
C SER A 398 15.31 -22.85 24.74
N LEU A 399 15.09 -21.80 23.94
CA LEU A 399 14.56 -21.93 22.58
C LEU A 399 15.58 -22.61 21.65
N LEU A 400 16.85 -22.24 21.72
CA LEU A 400 17.92 -22.86 20.92
C LEU A 400 18.07 -24.35 21.21
N GLN A 401 17.92 -24.76 22.46
CA GLN A 401 17.90 -26.18 22.84
C GLN A 401 16.73 -26.93 22.19
N GLU A 402 15.53 -26.33 22.15
CA GLU A 402 14.35 -26.98 21.59
C GLU A 402 14.31 -27.03 20.07
N ILE A 403 14.88 -26.03 19.41
CA ILE A 403 15.04 -26.02 17.95
C ILE A 403 15.95 -27.17 17.49
N GLY A 404 16.97 -27.51 18.29
CA GLY A 404 17.95 -28.54 17.96
C GLY A 404 18.57 -28.33 16.57
N ASN A 405 18.55 -29.39 15.75
CA ASN A 405 19.13 -29.41 14.40
C ASN A 405 18.11 -29.08 13.28
N GLU A 406 16.92 -28.57 13.61
CA GLU A 406 15.92 -28.24 12.60
C GLU A 406 16.44 -27.13 11.66
N GLU A 407 16.40 -27.36 10.34
CA GLU A 407 16.88 -26.38 9.35
C GLU A 407 15.88 -25.24 9.13
N SER A 408 16.37 -23.99 9.21
CA SER A 408 15.56 -22.78 9.07
C SER A 408 14.25 -22.83 9.90
N PRO A 409 14.35 -22.96 11.23
CA PRO A 409 13.20 -23.09 12.13
C PRO A 409 12.32 -21.85 12.06
N LEU A 410 11.02 -22.02 12.24
CA LEU A 410 10.07 -20.92 12.29
C LEU A 410 9.76 -20.55 13.73
N ILE A 411 10.12 -19.32 14.08
CA ILE A 411 10.04 -18.81 15.44
C ILE A 411 9.10 -17.61 15.43
N LEU A 412 8.07 -17.68 16.25
CA LEU A 412 7.11 -16.61 16.46
C LEU A 412 7.23 -16.11 17.90
N ILE A 413 7.86 -14.95 18.08
CA ILE A 413 8.09 -14.29 19.37
C ILE A 413 6.94 -13.33 19.65
N GLN A 414 6.44 -13.36 20.87
CA GLN A 414 5.28 -12.59 21.29
C GLN A 414 5.67 -11.52 22.31
N ASP A 415 5.41 -10.29 21.90
CA ASP A 415 5.21 -9.12 22.74
C ASP A 415 6.45 -8.47 23.38
N TYR A 416 6.20 -7.33 24.03
CA TYR A 416 7.19 -6.39 24.58
C TYR A 416 8.14 -6.95 25.65
N HIS A 417 7.86 -8.14 26.19
CA HIS A 417 8.77 -8.82 27.13
C HIS A 417 10.05 -9.30 26.44
N PHE A 418 10.00 -9.53 25.12
CA PHE A 418 11.08 -10.19 24.38
C PHE A 418 11.61 -9.37 23.22
N ALA A 419 11.80 -8.07 23.42
CA ALA A 419 12.30 -7.19 22.37
C ALA A 419 13.73 -7.53 21.95
N LEU A 420 14.56 -8.11 22.83
CA LEU A 420 15.96 -8.47 22.54
C LEU A 420 16.12 -9.86 21.94
N LEU A 421 15.16 -10.74 22.21
CA LEU A 421 15.21 -12.15 21.83
C LEU A 421 15.47 -12.41 20.33
N PRO A 422 14.88 -11.67 19.36
CA PRO A 422 15.12 -11.95 17.95
C PRO A 422 16.60 -11.88 17.56
N LEU A 423 17.31 -10.83 18.01
CA LEU A 423 18.74 -10.65 17.75
C LEU A 423 19.59 -11.72 18.44
N LEU A 424 19.28 -12.05 19.69
CA LEU A 424 19.98 -13.10 20.44
C LEU A 424 19.92 -14.46 19.72
N ILE A 425 18.75 -14.82 19.20
CA ILE A 425 18.58 -16.04 18.41
C ILE A 425 19.34 -15.93 17.07
N LYS A 426 19.18 -14.82 16.34
CA LYS A 426 19.79 -14.65 15.01
C LYS A 426 21.33 -14.72 15.05
N ASN A 427 21.95 -14.27 16.15
CA ASN A 427 23.39 -14.38 16.38
C ASN A 427 23.89 -15.83 16.46
N LYS A 428 23.05 -16.77 16.91
CA LYS A 428 23.39 -18.20 17.03
C LYS A 428 22.84 -19.03 15.87
N ARG A 429 21.70 -18.63 15.30
CA ARG A 429 20.99 -19.28 14.20
C ARG A 429 20.60 -18.27 13.13
N PRO A 430 21.55 -17.84 12.27
CA PRO A 430 21.27 -16.89 11.19
C PRO A 430 20.23 -17.40 10.18
N ASP A 431 20.05 -18.72 10.10
CA ASP A 431 19.09 -19.39 9.22
C ASP A 431 17.66 -19.41 9.77
N ALA A 432 17.46 -19.15 11.07
CA ALA A 432 16.14 -19.13 11.70
C ALA A 432 15.25 -18.06 11.05
N LYS A 433 13.98 -18.37 10.79
CA LYS A 433 12.98 -17.42 10.32
C LYS A 433 12.19 -16.92 11.52
N ILE A 434 12.34 -15.65 11.86
CA ILE A 434 11.86 -15.06 13.11
C ILE A 434 10.85 -13.98 12.78
N ALA A 435 9.66 -14.11 13.34
CA ALA A 435 8.70 -13.02 13.44
C ALA A 435 8.56 -12.62 14.91
N ILE A 436 8.61 -11.32 15.21
CA ILE A 436 8.15 -10.78 16.49
C ILE A 436 6.84 -10.04 16.27
N PHE A 437 5.83 -10.34 17.08
CA PHE A 437 4.55 -9.65 17.03
C PHE A 437 4.33 -8.85 18.33
N TRP A 438 4.12 -7.53 18.18
CA TRP A 438 3.96 -6.57 19.27
C TRP A 438 2.48 -6.31 19.53
N HIS A 439 1.95 -6.75 20.68
CA HIS A 439 0.50 -6.75 20.97
C HIS A 439 0.01 -5.46 21.61
N ILE A 440 0.90 -4.67 22.19
CA ILE A 440 0.54 -3.37 22.75
C ILE A 440 0.66 -2.28 21.67
N PRO A 441 0.20 -1.04 21.89
CA PRO A 441 0.46 0.05 20.95
C PRO A 441 1.96 0.28 20.76
N TRP A 442 2.34 0.85 19.62
CA TRP A 442 3.66 1.46 19.46
C TRP A 442 3.52 2.99 19.54
N PRO A 443 4.18 3.66 20.49
CA PRO A 443 4.01 5.10 20.71
C PRO A 443 4.74 5.90 19.62
N ASN A 444 4.54 7.21 19.59
CA ASN A 444 5.29 8.08 18.68
C ASN A 444 6.79 8.14 19.07
N PRO A 445 7.68 8.59 18.16
CA PRO A 445 9.13 8.61 18.41
C PRO A 445 9.55 9.43 19.64
N GLU A 446 8.89 10.57 19.91
CA GLU A 446 9.18 11.41 21.07
C GLU A 446 8.90 10.69 22.38
N SER A 447 7.75 10.02 22.47
CA SER A 447 7.35 9.24 23.65
C SER A 447 8.26 8.04 23.84
N PHE A 448 8.57 7.30 22.77
CA PHE A 448 9.51 6.17 22.86
C PHE A 448 10.92 6.63 23.26
N GLY A 449 11.30 7.84 22.85
CA GLY A 449 12.58 8.48 23.16
C GLY A 449 12.90 8.63 24.64
N ILE A 450 11.90 8.50 25.53
CA ILE A 450 12.03 8.49 27.00
C ILE A 450 12.81 7.27 27.51
N CYS A 451 12.76 6.13 26.79
CA CYS A 451 13.45 4.92 27.22
C CYS A 451 14.98 5.07 27.09
N PRO A 452 15.75 4.86 28.19
CA PRO A 452 17.21 4.96 28.14
C PRO A 452 17.86 3.95 27.19
N TRP A 453 17.28 2.75 27.06
CA TRP A 453 17.79 1.63 26.26
C TRP A 453 17.04 1.44 24.94
N LYS A 454 16.50 2.55 24.39
CA LYS A 454 15.74 2.53 23.14
C LYS A 454 16.55 1.94 21.98
N GLN A 455 17.86 2.21 21.91
CA GLN A 455 18.71 1.72 20.84
C GLN A 455 18.83 0.19 20.88
N GLU A 456 19.09 -0.37 22.05
CA GLU A 456 19.22 -1.80 22.29
C GLU A 456 17.92 -2.55 22.00
N ILE A 457 16.78 -1.98 22.42
CA ILE A 457 15.45 -2.53 22.12
C ILE A 457 15.20 -2.58 20.61
N LEU A 458 15.42 -1.48 19.90
CA LEU A 458 15.20 -1.41 18.45
C LEU A 458 16.13 -2.37 17.71
N MET A 459 17.41 -2.43 18.09
CA MET A 459 18.38 -3.39 17.52
C MET A 459 17.95 -4.83 17.80
N GLY A 460 17.48 -5.12 19.02
CA GLY A 460 16.92 -6.41 19.40
C GLY A 460 15.78 -6.85 18.49
N MET A 461 14.80 -5.97 18.28
CA MET A 461 13.63 -6.25 17.46
C MET A 461 13.99 -6.43 15.99
N MET A 462 14.92 -5.64 15.48
CA MET A 462 15.45 -5.74 14.11
C MET A 462 16.24 -7.04 13.85
N GLY A 463 16.51 -7.86 14.87
CA GLY A 463 16.95 -9.24 14.66
C GLY A 463 15.88 -10.14 14.02
N ALA A 464 14.61 -9.73 14.04
CA ALA A 464 13.53 -10.45 13.37
C ALA A 464 13.56 -10.22 11.84
N ASP A 465 13.05 -11.18 11.09
CA ASP A 465 12.78 -11.00 9.66
C ASP A 465 11.45 -10.27 9.44
N ILE A 466 10.51 -10.40 10.39
CA ILE A 466 9.23 -9.71 10.37
C ILE A 466 8.95 -9.12 11.75
N ILE A 467 8.62 -7.83 11.79
CA ILE A 467 8.05 -7.15 12.95
C ILE A 467 6.58 -6.88 12.65
N GLY A 468 5.69 -7.50 13.40
CA GLY A 468 4.25 -7.38 13.25
C GLY A 468 3.64 -6.45 14.30
N PHE A 469 2.71 -5.59 13.87
CA PHE A 469 1.89 -4.75 14.75
C PHE A 469 0.40 -4.94 14.46
N HIS A 470 -0.47 -4.47 15.34
CA HIS A 470 -1.92 -4.51 15.08
C HIS A 470 -2.39 -3.59 13.95
N THR A 471 -1.84 -2.38 13.86
CA THR A 471 -2.34 -1.34 12.95
C THR A 471 -1.22 -0.80 12.07
N GLN A 472 -1.59 -0.25 10.91
CA GLN A 472 -0.63 0.47 10.05
C GLN A 472 -0.04 1.69 10.76
N PHE A 473 -0.83 2.35 11.63
CA PHE A 473 -0.37 3.49 12.42
C PHE A 473 0.83 3.12 13.33
N HIS A 474 0.77 1.97 14.00
CA HIS A 474 1.90 1.48 14.81
C HIS A 474 3.12 1.13 13.96
N CYS A 475 2.92 0.61 12.74
CA CYS A 475 4.01 0.35 11.79
C CYS A 475 4.73 1.64 11.40
N ASN A 476 3.98 2.68 11.08
CA ASN A 476 4.53 3.99 10.72
C ASN A 476 5.33 4.57 11.89
N ASN A 477 4.73 4.64 13.09
CA ASN A 477 5.42 5.14 14.26
C ASN A 477 6.70 4.35 14.58
N PHE A 478 6.71 3.03 14.37
CA PHE A 478 7.90 2.21 14.56
C PHE A 478 9.01 2.59 13.58
N LEU A 479 8.70 2.73 12.29
CA LEU A 479 9.67 3.17 11.29
C LEU A 479 10.22 4.57 11.61
N ASP A 480 9.36 5.52 11.95
CA ASP A 480 9.76 6.87 12.36
C ASP A 480 10.65 6.83 13.63
N THR A 481 10.38 5.90 14.54
CA THR A 481 11.18 5.73 15.77
C THR A 481 12.56 5.20 15.45
N VAL A 482 12.65 4.25 14.51
CA VAL A 482 13.94 3.71 14.04
C VAL A 482 14.72 4.79 13.31
N ASP A 483 14.10 5.52 12.38
CA ASP A 483 14.74 6.59 11.61
C ASP A 483 15.39 7.66 12.52
N ASN A 484 14.67 8.05 13.57
CA ASN A 484 15.13 9.06 14.52
C ASN A 484 16.21 8.56 15.50
N THR A 485 16.41 7.25 15.63
CA THR A 485 17.21 6.66 16.71
C THR A 485 18.42 5.88 16.22
N LEU A 486 18.33 5.23 15.05
CA LEU A 486 19.33 4.31 14.52
C LEU A 486 19.69 4.65 13.08
N GLU A 487 20.98 4.64 12.77
CA GLU A 487 21.45 4.62 11.39
C GLU A 487 21.10 3.29 10.73
N CYS A 488 20.06 3.27 9.90
CA CYS A 488 19.68 2.12 9.08
C CYS A 488 19.03 2.59 7.77
N LYS A 489 18.99 1.71 6.77
CA LYS A 489 18.35 2.02 5.49
C LYS A 489 16.88 1.64 5.57
N ILE A 490 16.00 2.62 5.46
CA ILE A 490 14.55 2.44 5.48
C ILE A 490 14.02 2.51 4.06
N THR A 491 13.21 1.52 3.67
CA THR A 491 12.47 1.53 2.40
C THR A 491 10.98 1.68 2.71
N TRP A 492 10.45 2.88 2.47
CA TRP A 492 9.08 3.24 2.85
C TRP A 492 8.03 2.58 1.95
N GLU A 493 8.35 2.31 0.69
CA GLU A 493 7.43 1.72 -0.29
C GLU A 493 7.00 0.30 0.08
N ASN A 494 7.90 -0.46 0.69
CA ASN A 494 7.65 -1.83 1.10
C ASN A 494 7.75 -2.01 2.63
N PHE A 495 7.79 -0.93 3.42
CA PHE A 495 7.92 -0.95 4.88
C PHE A 495 9.01 -1.94 5.35
N SER A 496 10.25 -1.75 4.89
CA SER A 496 11.38 -2.57 5.30
C SER A 496 12.53 -1.75 5.88
N LEU A 497 13.25 -2.39 6.80
CA LEU A 497 14.44 -1.87 7.46
C LEU A 497 15.62 -2.77 7.08
N GLU A 498 16.73 -2.18 6.65
CA GLU A 498 17.94 -2.91 6.34
C GLU A 498 19.11 -2.42 7.22
N ARG A 499 19.73 -3.36 7.94
CA ARG A 499 20.94 -3.11 8.74
C ARG A 499 21.85 -4.33 8.72
N GLY A 500 23.14 -4.11 8.47
CA GLY A 500 24.14 -5.19 8.48
C GLY A 500 23.87 -6.31 7.47
N GLY A 501 23.25 -5.99 6.33
CA GLY A 501 22.85 -6.98 5.31
C GLY A 501 21.66 -7.85 5.70
N HIS A 502 20.97 -7.51 6.79
CA HIS A 502 19.72 -8.14 7.22
C HIS A 502 18.55 -7.19 6.95
N GLU A 503 17.53 -7.70 6.26
CA GLU A 503 16.30 -6.99 5.97
C GLU A 503 15.19 -7.48 6.91
N THR A 504 14.47 -6.54 7.52
CA THR A 504 13.34 -6.76 8.40
C THR A 504 12.10 -6.10 7.81
N LEU A 505 11.03 -6.87 7.60
CA LEU A 505 9.75 -6.35 7.12
C LEU A 505 8.88 -5.90 8.29
N VAL A 506 8.31 -4.70 8.21
CA VAL A 506 7.36 -4.17 9.20
C VAL A 506 5.95 -4.24 8.63
N ARG A 507 5.01 -4.94 9.30
CA ARG A 507 3.69 -5.23 8.73
C ARG A 507 2.54 -5.17 9.75
N PRO A 508 1.35 -4.69 9.35
CA PRO A 508 0.17 -4.79 10.18
C PRO A 508 -0.48 -6.18 10.05
N PHE A 509 -0.72 -6.83 11.19
CA PHE A 509 -1.57 -7.99 11.33
C PHE A 509 -2.55 -7.77 12.50
N PRO A 510 -3.77 -7.27 12.25
CA PRO A 510 -4.75 -7.06 13.32
C PRO A 510 -5.16 -8.41 13.91
N ILE A 511 -4.86 -8.63 15.19
CA ILE A 511 -5.21 -9.88 15.87
C ILE A 511 -6.71 -9.91 16.12
N SER A 512 -7.25 -11.11 16.25
CA SER A 512 -8.68 -11.32 16.42
C SER A 512 -8.94 -12.53 17.31
N VAL A 513 -10.20 -12.91 17.44
CA VAL A 513 -10.64 -14.05 18.25
C VAL A 513 -10.95 -15.26 17.37
N ALA A 514 -11.00 -16.45 17.97
CA ALA A 514 -11.65 -17.58 17.34
C ALA A 514 -13.15 -17.27 17.21
N PHE A 515 -13.67 -17.27 15.98
CA PHE A 515 -15.09 -17.03 15.77
C PHE A 515 -15.84 -18.32 16.10
N PRO A 516 -16.79 -18.33 17.05
CA PRO A 516 -17.65 -19.48 17.26
C PRO A 516 -18.41 -19.72 15.96
N GLY A 517 -18.52 -20.97 15.51
CA GLY A 517 -19.15 -21.31 14.22
C GLY A 517 -20.59 -20.81 14.09
N LYS A 518 -21.26 -21.16 12.98
CA LYS A 518 -22.72 -20.95 12.93
C LYS A 518 -23.36 -21.69 14.11
N ASP A 519 -24.37 -21.06 14.70
CA ASP A 519 -25.18 -21.71 15.72
C ASP A 519 -25.97 -22.84 15.02
N ASP A 520 -25.41 -24.05 15.08
CA ASP A 520 -25.97 -25.24 14.44
C ASP A 520 -27.22 -25.78 15.18
N SER A 521 -27.71 -25.07 16.20
CA SER A 521 -28.95 -25.40 16.90
C SER A 521 -30.19 -25.33 16.00
N GLY A 522 -30.10 -24.71 14.82
CA GLY A 522 -31.22 -24.54 13.89
C GLY A 522 -32.27 -23.54 14.37
N LYS A 523 -32.03 -22.86 15.49
CA LYS A 523 -32.93 -21.87 16.09
C LYS A 523 -33.05 -20.62 15.25
N GLU A 524 -34.25 -20.04 15.25
CA GLU A 524 -34.45 -18.74 14.62
C GLU A 524 -33.87 -17.61 15.50
N VAL A 525 -33.52 -16.48 14.87
CA VAL A 525 -32.98 -15.30 15.57
C VAL A 525 -33.94 -14.79 16.66
N SER A 526 -35.25 -14.91 16.46
CA SER A 526 -36.28 -14.57 17.45
C SER A 526 -36.19 -15.42 18.72
N GLU A 527 -35.94 -16.73 18.58
CA GLU A 527 -35.81 -17.66 19.70
C GLU A 527 -34.53 -17.36 20.50
N LEU A 528 -33.41 -17.13 19.80
CA LEU A 528 -32.15 -16.74 20.42
C LEU A 528 -32.28 -15.44 21.23
N ARG A 529 -33.06 -14.47 20.75
CA ARG A 529 -33.33 -13.22 21.50
C ARG A 529 -34.14 -13.48 22.77
N GLN A 530 -35.13 -14.37 22.73
CA GLN A 530 -35.88 -14.74 23.94
C GLN A 530 -34.98 -15.44 24.97
N GLU A 531 -34.06 -16.29 24.50
CA GLU A 531 -33.05 -16.94 25.36
C GLU A 531 -32.11 -15.90 25.99
N SER A 532 -31.57 -14.96 25.22
CA SER A 532 -30.76 -13.85 25.74
C SER A 532 -31.50 -13.06 26.82
N GLU A 533 -32.79 -12.77 26.62
CA GLU A 533 -33.62 -12.04 27.60
C GLU A 533 -33.87 -12.83 28.89
N SER A 534 -34.25 -14.10 28.77
CA SER A 534 -34.41 -14.98 29.94
C SER A 534 -33.10 -15.16 30.71
N LEU A 535 -31.97 -15.25 30.01
CA LEU A 535 -30.64 -15.32 30.59
C LEU A 535 -30.30 -14.03 31.34
N LYS A 536 -30.62 -12.86 30.78
CA LYS A 536 -30.44 -11.56 31.45
C LYS A 536 -31.19 -11.51 32.77
N VAL A 537 -32.46 -11.91 32.78
CA VAL A 537 -33.28 -11.94 34.00
C VAL A 537 -32.69 -12.89 35.05
N SER A 538 -32.24 -14.08 34.64
CA SER A 538 -31.58 -15.03 35.55
C SER A 538 -30.30 -14.47 36.14
N LEU A 539 -29.38 -14.00 35.30
CA LEU A 539 -28.07 -13.49 35.72
C LEU A 539 -28.20 -12.32 36.70
N LEU A 540 -29.09 -11.38 36.43
CA LEU A 540 -29.34 -10.25 37.33
C LEU A 540 -29.92 -10.73 38.66
N LYS A 541 -30.92 -11.62 38.63
CA LYS A 541 -31.55 -12.18 39.84
C LYS A 541 -30.56 -12.96 40.70
N ASP A 542 -29.71 -13.78 40.09
CA ASP A 542 -28.69 -14.57 40.78
C ASP A 542 -27.66 -13.69 41.49
N ASN A 543 -27.50 -12.44 41.03
CA ASN A 543 -26.65 -11.42 41.65
C ASN A 543 -27.44 -10.42 42.52
N GLY A 544 -28.71 -10.69 42.84
CA GLY A 544 -29.55 -9.85 43.71
C GLY A 544 -29.96 -8.51 43.10
N ILE A 545 -29.92 -8.39 41.77
CA ILE A 545 -30.26 -7.17 41.03
C ILE A 545 -31.53 -7.40 40.21
N SER A 546 -32.41 -6.41 40.19
CA SER A 546 -33.54 -6.32 39.27
C SER A 546 -33.36 -5.08 38.39
N ALA A 547 -33.18 -5.28 37.09
CA ALA A 547 -33.08 -4.21 36.10
C ALA A 547 -33.67 -4.67 34.76
N LYS A 548 -34.13 -3.71 33.94
CA LYS A 548 -34.62 -3.97 32.58
C LYS A 548 -33.47 -4.11 31.58
N PHE A 549 -32.43 -3.28 31.76
CA PHE A 549 -31.30 -3.18 30.85
C PHE A 549 -30.01 -3.59 31.56
N LEU A 550 -29.16 -4.30 30.86
CA LEU A 550 -27.86 -4.79 31.31
C LEU A 550 -26.75 -4.25 30.40
N GLY A 551 -25.82 -3.49 30.97
CA GLY A 551 -24.53 -3.20 30.34
C GLY A 551 -23.44 -4.11 30.88
N VAL A 552 -22.44 -4.43 30.05
CA VAL A 552 -21.28 -5.24 30.46
C VAL A 552 -19.95 -4.57 30.10
N GLY A 553 -18.99 -4.66 31.03
CA GLY A 553 -17.57 -4.38 30.80
C GLY A 553 -16.75 -5.58 31.28
N VAL A 554 -15.70 -5.93 30.53
CA VAL A 554 -14.82 -7.04 30.86
C VAL A 554 -13.40 -6.58 30.65
N ASP A 555 -12.65 -6.47 31.74
CA ASP A 555 -11.31 -5.91 31.69
C ASP A 555 -10.40 -6.52 32.75
N ARG A 556 -9.10 -6.47 32.48
CA ARG A 556 -8.12 -6.51 33.57
C ARG A 556 -8.22 -5.17 34.30
N LEU A 557 -8.10 -5.19 35.63
CA LEU A 557 -8.03 -3.96 36.43
C LEU A 557 -6.68 -3.27 36.19
N ASP A 558 -6.60 -2.59 35.06
CA ASP A 558 -5.43 -1.93 34.49
C ASP A 558 -5.83 -0.50 34.10
N TYR A 559 -5.00 0.47 34.45
CA TYR A 559 -5.27 1.90 34.26
C TYR A 559 -5.45 2.29 32.78
N THR A 560 -5.06 1.43 31.84
CA THR A 560 -5.26 1.65 30.40
C THR A 560 -6.71 1.45 29.96
N LYS A 561 -7.55 0.79 30.77
CA LYS A 561 -8.90 0.33 30.38
C LYS A 561 -10.01 1.34 30.54
N GLY A 562 -9.72 2.51 31.11
CA GLY A 562 -10.70 3.59 31.25
C GLY A 562 -11.91 3.21 32.10
N ILE A 563 -11.71 2.35 33.11
CA ILE A 563 -12.78 1.82 33.98
C ILE A 563 -13.38 2.95 34.84
N ILE A 564 -12.54 3.87 35.33
CA ILE A 564 -12.98 5.01 36.13
C ILE A 564 -13.82 5.96 35.27
N GLU A 565 -13.35 6.28 34.07
CA GLU A 565 -14.07 7.11 33.10
C GLU A 565 -15.40 6.48 32.70
N ARG A 566 -15.43 5.15 32.54
CA ARG A 566 -16.65 4.36 32.29
C ARG A 566 -17.66 4.50 33.43
N PHE A 567 -17.22 4.35 34.67
CA PHE A 567 -18.08 4.47 35.85
C PHE A 567 -18.63 5.89 35.99
N ARG A 568 -17.79 6.90 35.76
CA ARG A 568 -18.22 8.31 35.73
C ARG A 568 -19.24 8.58 34.62
N ALA A 569 -19.10 7.97 33.44
CA ALA A 569 -20.09 8.07 32.38
C ALA A 569 -21.42 7.41 32.74
N ILE A 570 -21.40 6.28 33.44
CA ILE A 570 -22.61 5.63 33.97
C ILE A 570 -23.30 6.51 35.01
N GLU A 571 -22.54 7.08 35.95
CA GLU A 571 -23.07 8.06 36.91
C GLU A 571 -23.70 9.24 36.17
N ARG A 572 -22.98 9.83 35.20
CA ARG A 572 -23.46 10.97 34.43
C ARG A 572 -24.71 10.63 33.61
N PHE A 573 -24.76 9.44 33.02
CA PHE A 573 -25.94 8.93 32.32
C PHE A 573 -27.17 8.87 33.23
N LEU A 574 -27.01 8.37 34.47
CA LEU A 574 -28.11 8.30 35.44
C LEU A 574 -28.57 9.68 35.92
N GLU A 575 -27.66 10.67 36.01
CA GLU A 575 -28.02 12.06 36.30
C GLU A 575 -28.81 12.72 35.17
N LYS A 576 -28.34 12.54 33.93
CA LYS A 576 -28.89 13.21 32.74
C LYS A 576 -30.20 12.56 32.29
N TYR A 577 -30.33 11.25 32.48
CA TYR A 577 -31.48 10.45 32.09
C TYR A 577 -32.04 9.68 33.29
N PRO A 578 -32.66 10.36 34.27
CA PRO A 578 -33.09 9.77 35.53
C PRO A 578 -34.15 8.67 35.36
N GLN A 579 -34.82 8.58 34.21
CA GLN A 579 -35.75 7.51 33.89
C GLN A 579 -35.11 6.10 33.83
N TYR A 580 -33.78 5.98 33.83
CA TYR A 580 -33.07 4.70 33.88
C TYR A 580 -32.60 4.30 35.28
N ILE A 581 -32.77 5.15 36.29
CA ILE A 581 -32.55 4.79 37.69
C ILE A 581 -33.51 3.64 38.05
N GLY A 582 -33.00 2.55 38.63
CA GLY A 582 -33.78 1.33 38.89
C GLY A 582 -34.03 0.44 37.68
N ARG A 583 -33.62 0.86 36.47
CA ARG A 583 -33.91 0.14 35.22
C ARG A 583 -32.66 -0.28 34.45
N PHE A 584 -31.52 0.39 34.62
CA PHE A 584 -30.25 0.02 34.03
C PHE A 584 -29.30 -0.50 35.11
N ALA A 585 -28.64 -1.64 34.86
CA ALA A 585 -27.54 -2.14 35.68
C ALA A 585 -26.33 -2.41 34.81
N PHE A 586 -25.14 -2.13 35.32
CA PHE A 586 -23.87 -2.36 34.66
C PHE A 586 -23.06 -3.41 35.43
N VAL A 587 -22.58 -4.44 34.74
CA VAL A 587 -21.72 -5.48 35.32
C VAL A 587 -20.31 -5.29 34.79
N GLU A 588 -19.36 -5.05 35.69
CA GLU A 588 -17.93 -5.00 35.40
C GLU A 588 -17.27 -6.29 35.88
N LEU A 589 -16.83 -7.14 34.95
CA LEU A 589 -16.00 -8.30 35.24
C LEU A 589 -14.52 -7.87 35.24
N GLY A 590 -14.03 -7.52 36.44
CA GLY A 590 -12.69 -6.97 36.63
C GLY A 590 -11.70 -8.01 37.16
N ALA A 591 -10.79 -8.49 36.32
CA ALA A 591 -9.74 -9.42 36.76
C ALA A 591 -8.56 -8.67 37.40
N PRO A 592 -8.22 -8.92 38.69
CA PRO A 592 -7.01 -8.36 39.30
C PRO A 592 -5.77 -8.76 38.50
N SER A 593 -4.85 -7.82 38.30
CA SER A 593 -3.65 -8.05 37.49
C SER A 593 -2.48 -7.24 38.05
N ARG A 594 -1.30 -7.85 38.17
CA ARG A 594 -0.04 -7.19 38.55
C ARG A 594 -0.12 -6.45 39.90
N THR A 595 -0.84 -7.00 40.87
CA THR A 595 -1.09 -6.38 42.19
C THR A 595 0.16 -6.13 43.02
N HIS A 596 1.30 -6.75 42.69
CA HIS A 596 2.61 -6.45 43.30
C HIS A 596 3.15 -5.05 42.94
N ILE A 597 2.63 -4.43 41.88
CA ILE A 597 2.99 -3.06 41.50
C ILE A 597 2.04 -2.09 42.22
N GLN A 598 2.59 -1.19 43.03
CA GLN A 598 1.82 -0.25 43.85
C GLN A 598 0.76 0.50 43.04
N LYS A 599 1.10 0.95 41.84
CA LYS A 599 0.18 1.69 40.97
C LYS A 599 -1.07 0.90 40.56
N TYR A 600 -0.95 -0.43 40.37
CA TYR A 600 -2.09 -1.28 40.07
C TYR A 600 -2.92 -1.53 41.34
N HIS A 601 -2.26 -1.72 42.48
CA HIS A 601 -2.95 -1.84 43.77
C HIS A 601 -3.80 -0.58 44.07
N ASP A 602 -3.23 0.61 43.90
CA ASP A 602 -3.93 1.89 44.11
C ASP A 602 -5.09 2.06 43.13
N PHE A 603 -4.88 1.70 41.87
CA PHE A 603 -5.93 1.75 40.85
C PHE A 603 -7.11 0.82 41.17
N VAL A 604 -6.85 -0.40 41.64
CA VAL A 604 -7.91 -1.33 42.08
C VAL A 604 -8.74 -0.70 43.20
N ALA A 605 -8.09 -0.12 44.21
CA ALA A 605 -8.78 0.54 45.31
C ALA A 605 -9.61 1.76 44.83
N GLU A 606 -9.11 2.51 43.86
CA GLU A 606 -9.83 3.64 43.26
C GLU A 606 -11.08 3.18 42.47
N VAL A 607 -10.97 2.09 41.71
CA VAL A 607 -12.10 1.49 40.99
C VAL A 607 -13.19 1.03 41.96
N GLU A 608 -12.82 0.34 43.04
CA GLU A 608 -13.76 -0.10 44.08
C GLU A 608 -14.46 1.07 44.75
N LYS A 609 -13.68 2.05 45.22
CA LYS A 609 -14.20 3.27 45.84
C LYS A 609 -15.16 4.02 44.93
N THR A 610 -14.83 4.13 43.64
CA THR A 610 -15.68 4.81 42.64
C THR A 610 -16.99 4.07 42.45
N ALA A 611 -16.95 2.75 42.25
CA ALA A 611 -18.15 1.93 42.13
C ALA A 611 -19.03 2.04 43.38
N GLU A 612 -18.45 1.95 44.58
CA GLU A 612 -19.17 2.05 45.85
C GLU A 612 -19.83 3.41 46.05
N ALA A 613 -19.13 4.51 45.73
CA ALA A 613 -19.67 5.86 45.85
C ALA A 613 -20.89 6.07 44.94
N ILE A 614 -20.82 5.62 43.68
CA ILE A 614 -21.93 5.71 42.73
C ILE A 614 -23.09 4.83 43.20
N ASN A 615 -22.80 3.62 43.65
CA ASN A 615 -23.83 2.73 44.17
C ASN A 615 -24.52 3.32 45.39
N TRP A 616 -23.78 3.86 46.36
CA TRP A 616 -24.35 4.50 47.54
C TRP A 616 -25.31 5.64 47.17
N ARG A 617 -24.99 6.40 46.13
CA ARG A 617 -25.80 7.53 45.66
C ARG A 617 -27.13 7.11 45.03
N PHE A 618 -27.18 6.02 44.28
CA PHE A 618 -28.38 5.66 43.50
C PHE A 618 -29.08 4.36 43.94
N GLN A 619 -28.39 3.42 44.57
CA GLN A 619 -28.91 2.06 44.82
C GLN A 619 -30.23 2.05 45.62
N SER A 620 -30.99 0.98 45.43
CA SER A 620 -32.18 0.66 46.21
C SER A 620 -32.06 -0.76 46.79
N LYS A 621 -33.09 -1.22 47.52
CA LYS A 621 -33.06 -2.56 48.16
C LYS A 621 -32.84 -3.71 47.19
N THR A 622 -33.28 -3.58 45.94
CA THR A 622 -33.27 -4.66 44.93
C THR A 622 -32.53 -4.27 43.66
N TRP A 623 -31.82 -3.14 43.65
CA TRP A 623 -31.14 -2.64 42.47
C TRP A 623 -29.87 -1.88 42.83
N LYS A 624 -28.82 -2.11 42.05
CA LYS A 624 -27.52 -1.46 42.16
C LYS A 624 -27.07 -1.07 40.74
N PRO A 625 -26.64 0.18 40.49
CA PRO A 625 -26.24 0.61 39.15
C PRO A 625 -24.97 -0.09 38.66
N ILE A 626 -24.00 -0.38 39.53
CA ILE A 626 -22.73 -1.01 39.17
C ILE A 626 -22.47 -2.25 40.04
N LEU A 627 -22.41 -3.43 39.40
CA LEU A 627 -21.94 -4.68 39.97
C LEU A 627 -20.50 -4.94 39.54
N LEU A 628 -19.55 -4.77 40.45
CA LEU A 628 -18.14 -5.08 40.22
C LEU A 628 -17.85 -6.53 40.67
N LEU A 629 -17.61 -7.42 39.71
CA LEU A 629 -17.23 -8.81 39.95
C LEU A 629 -15.71 -8.96 39.88
N LYS A 630 -15.05 -8.62 41.00
CA LYS A 630 -13.58 -8.66 41.12
C LYS A 630 -13.06 -10.09 41.31
N ALA A 631 -12.82 -10.80 40.22
CA ALA A 631 -12.22 -12.14 40.22
C ALA A 631 -11.61 -12.48 38.85
N HIS A 632 -10.81 -13.54 38.80
CA HIS A 632 -10.46 -14.17 37.52
C HIS A 632 -11.67 -14.98 37.04
N HIS A 633 -12.18 -14.62 35.86
CA HIS A 633 -13.31 -15.29 35.23
C HIS A 633 -12.82 -16.04 33.98
N SER A 634 -13.26 -17.28 33.79
CA SER A 634 -13.02 -18.02 32.56
C SER A 634 -13.88 -17.46 31.42
N HIS A 635 -13.51 -17.77 30.17
CA HIS A 635 -14.34 -17.40 29.02
C HIS A 635 -15.77 -17.99 29.12
N GLU A 636 -15.90 -19.18 29.69
CA GLU A 636 -17.20 -19.81 29.97
C GLU A 636 -18.04 -19.04 30.99
N ALA A 637 -17.40 -18.44 32.00
CA ALA A 637 -18.07 -17.59 32.98
C ALA A 637 -18.47 -16.22 32.41
N ILE A 638 -17.70 -15.69 31.45
CA ILE A 638 -17.95 -14.38 30.82
C ILE A 638 -19.03 -14.48 29.73
N ALA A 639 -19.04 -15.56 28.94
CA ALA A 639 -19.92 -15.71 27.78
C ALA A 639 -21.43 -15.48 28.05
N PRO A 640 -22.01 -15.92 29.19
CA PRO A 640 -23.39 -15.59 29.55
C PRO A 640 -23.66 -14.09 29.63
N PHE A 641 -22.73 -13.30 30.18
CA PHE A 641 -22.88 -11.86 30.30
C PHE A 641 -22.85 -11.17 28.94
N TYR A 642 -21.95 -11.58 28.03
CA TYR A 642 -21.95 -11.02 26.67
C TYR A 642 -23.25 -11.29 25.91
N ARG A 643 -23.78 -12.52 26.00
CA ARG A 643 -25.04 -12.90 25.35
C ARG A 643 -26.24 -12.14 25.91
N ALA A 644 -26.26 -11.92 27.23
CA ALA A 644 -27.38 -11.28 27.92
C ALA A 644 -27.39 -9.74 27.83
N ALA A 645 -26.23 -9.08 27.66
CA ALA A 645 -26.13 -7.62 27.80
C ALA A 645 -26.82 -6.85 26.65
N ASP A 646 -27.56 -5.79 26.96
CA ASP A 646 -28.09 -4.88 25.93
C ASP A 646 -26.97 -4.06 25.27
N LEU A 647 -25.88 -3.80 26.02
CA LEU A 647 -24.73 -3.08 25.51
C LEU A 647 -23.42 -3.52 26.17
N CYS A 648 -22.30 -3.37 25.45
CA CYS A 648 -20.95 -3.63 25.94
C CYS A 648 -20.13 -2.35 25.87
N LEU A 649 -19.48 -1.96 26.98
CA LEU A 649 -18.61 -0.79 27.05
C LEU A 649 -17.16 -1.23 27.01
N VAL A 650 -16.47 -0.88 25.93
CA VAL A 650 -15.04 -1.06 25.76
C VAL A 650 -14.38 0.30 25.63
N THR A 651 -14.04 0.90 26.76
CA THR A 651 -13.67 2.32 26.89
C THR A 651 -12.19 2.54 27.18
N SER A 652 -11.30 1.66 26.68
CA SER A 652 -9.85 1.79 26.92
C SER A 652 -9.33 3.18 26.53
N LEU A 653 -8.52 3.79 27.40
CA LEU A 653 -7.82 5.05 27.14
C LEU A 653 -6.78 4.89 26.03
N HIS A 654 -6.14 3.72 25.96
CA HIS A 654 -5.27 3.33 24.86
C HIS A 654 -5.14 1.80 24.85
N ASP A 655 -5.31 1.14 23.70
CA ASP A 655 -5.27 -0.32 23.59
C ASP A 655 -4.77 -0.76 22.21
N GLY A 656 -3.89 -1.75 22.18
CA GLY A 656 -3.30 -2.24 20.92
C GLY A 656 -4.35 -2.77 19.95
N MET A 657 -5.33 -3.51 20.46
CA MET A 657 -6.47 -4.04 19.70
C MET A 657 -7.76 -4.02 20.51
N ASN A 658 -7.77 -4.62 21.71
CA ASN A 658 -8.94 -4.99 22.51
C ASN A 658 -9.76 -6.15 21.91
N LEU A 659 -9.57 -7.35 22.47
CA LEU A 659 -10.29 -8.56 22.03
C LEU A 659 -11.68 -8.70 22.64
N VAL A 660 -11.94 -8.11 23.81
CA VAL A 660 -13.26 -8.12 24.48
C VAL A 660 -14.34 -7.57 23.55
N ALA A 661 -14.03 -6.49 22.81
CA ALA A 661 -14.91 -5.96 21.77
C ALA A 661 -15.30 -7.02 20.72
N LYS A 662 -14.32 -7.81 20.27
CA LYS A 662 -14.52 -8.85 19.25
C LYS A 662 -15.19 -10.10 19.82
N GLU A 663 -14.90 -10.46 21.07
CA GLU A 663 -15.58 -11.54 21.80
C GLU A 663 -17.06 -11.23 21.98
N PHE A 664 -17.39 -10.02 22.42
CA PHE A 664 -18.78 -9.57 22.55
C PHE A 664 -19.50 -9.71 21.22
N VAL A 665 -18.98 -9.10 20.15
CA VAL A 665 -19.55 -9.20 18.79
C VAL A 665 -19.70 -10.66 18.35
N ALA A 666 -18.67 -11.48 18.54
CA ALA A 666 -18.68 -12.89 18.17
C ALA A 666 -19.72 -13.72 18.95
N SER A 667 -20.02 -13.35 20.19
CA SER A 667 -21.01 -14.04 21.04
C SER A 667 -22.47 -13.73 20.70
N ARG A 668 -22.77 -12.63 19.98
CA ARG A 668 -24.13 -12.18 19.65
C ARG A 668 -24.76 -12.92 18.47
N SER A 669 -24.97 -14.23 18.59
CA SER A 669 -25.66 -15.04 17.56
C SER A 669 -27.09 -14.57 17.28
N ASP A 670 -27.73 -13.94 18.27
CA ASP A 670 -29.04 -13.29 18.22
C ASP A 670 -29.08 -11.97 17.42
N VAL A 671 -27.90 -11.52 16.93
CA VAL A 671 -27.74 -10.31 16.12
C VAL A 671 -28.42 -9.11 16.80
N ASP A 672 -28.19 -8.97 18.11
CA ASP A 672 -28.67 -7.85 18.90
C ASP A 672 -27.56 -7.34 19.84
N GLY A 673 -27.83 -6.28 20.59
CA GLY A 673 -26.89 -5.61 21.47
C GLY A 673 -26.06 -4.54 20.77
N VAL A 674 -25.55 -3.58 21.55
CA VAL A 674 -24.75 -2.46 21.04
C VAL A 674 -23.35 -2.47 21.63
N LEU A 675 -22.33 -2.38 20.78
CA LEU A 675 -20.94 -2.18 21.22
C LEU A 675 -20.65 -0.68 21.27
N ILE A 676 -20.29 -0.16 22.45
CA ILE A 676 -19.72 1.17 22.65
C ILE A 676 -18.21 1.01 22.74
N LEU A 677 -17.46 1.62 21.82
CA LEU A 677 -16.04 1.32 21.61
C LEU A 677 -15.19 2.58 21.58
N SER A 678 -14.13 2.61 22.38
CA SER A 678 -13.16 3.70 22.38
C SER A 678 -12.43 3.78 21.04
N GLN A 679 -12.31 5.00 20.51
CA GLN A 679 -11.51 5.31 19.32
C GLN A 679 -10.00 5.04 19.48
N PHE A 680 -9.53 4.88 20.72
CA PHE A 680 -8.12 4.60 21.04
C PHE A 680 -7.81 3.09 21.14
N THR A 681 -8.71 2.25 20.65
CA THR A 681 -8.50 0.81 20.49
C THR A 681 -8.17 0.47 19.04
N GLY A 682 -7.29 -0.50 18.80
CA GLY A 682 -7.08 -1.03 17.45
C GLY A 682 -8.36 -1.62 16.83
N ALA A 683 -9.26 -2.19 17.63
CA ALA A 683 -10.53 -2.77 17.17
C ALA A 683 -11.46 -1.73 16.55
N SER A 684 -11.40 -0.46 16.96
CA SER A 684 -12.18 0.63 16.35
C SER A 684 -11.92 0.81 14.86
N ARG A 685 -10.74 0.40 14.38
CA ARG A 685 -10.37 0.44 12.96
C ARG A 685 -11.04 -0.65 12.13
N GLU A 686 -11.48 -1.73 12.77
CA GLU A 686 -12.17 -2.85 12.11
C GLU A 686 -13.67 -2.89 12.40
N LEU A 687 -14.12 -2.26 13.49
CA LEU A 687 -15.51 -2.26 13.93
C LEU A 687 -16.13 -0.84 13.89
N PRO A 688 -16.23 -0.20 12.70
CA PRO A 688 -16.75 1.17 12.60
C PRO A 688 -18.26 1.28 12.87
N ASP A 689 -19.00 0.16 12.80
CA ASP A 689 -20.43 0.10 13.09
C ASP A 689 -20.74 0.11 14.59
N ALA A 690 -19.73 0.03 15.46
CA ALA A 690 -19.86 0.30 16.88
C ALA A 690 -20.21 1.79 17.14
N VAL A 691 -20.71 2.10 18.33
CA VAL A 691 -20.83 3.49 18.79
C VAL A 691 -19.44 3.93 19.26
N ILE A 692 -18.72 4.63 18.38
CA ILE A 692 -17.36 5.08 18.66
C ILE A 692 -17.38 6.27 19.62
N VAL A 693 -16.62 6.18 20.70
CA VAL A 693 -16.53 7.22 21.73
C VAL A 693 -15.10 7.66 22.00
N ASN A 694 -14.95 8.88 22.49
CA ASN A 694 -13.74 9.33 23.16
C ASN A 694 -13.90 9.08 24.68
N PRO A 695 -13.13 8.18 25.30
CA PRO A 695 -13.28 7.86 26.72
C PRO A 695 -12.89 9.01 27.67
N TYR A 696 -12.26 10.07 27.17
CA TYR A 696 -12.02 11.29 27.95
C TYR A 696 -13.24 12.23 28.00
N ASP A 697 -14.25 11.99 27.16
CA ASP A 697 -15.49 12.76 27.12
C ASP A 697 -16.62 12.01 27.84
N VAL A 698 -16.70 12.24 29.15
CA VAL A 698 -17.70 11.62 30.04
C VAL A 698 -19.14 11.98 29.62
N GLU A 699 -19.36 13.20 29.11
CA GLU A 699 -20.68 13.66 28.66
C GLU A 699 -21.11 12.92 27.39
N ALA A 700 -20.23 12.85 26.39
CA ALA A 700 -20.52 12.12 25.16
C ALA A 700 -20.68 10.61 25.40
N MET A 701 -19.92 10.03 26.34
CA MET A 701 -20.12 8.63 26.73
C MET A 701 -21.47 8.39 27.41
N ALA A 702 -21.92 9.31 28.28
CA ALA A 702 -23.25 9.22 28.87
C ALA A 702 -24.35 9.27 27.80
N ASP A 703 -24.20 10.15 26.80
CA ASP A 703 -25.11 10.22 25.65
C ASP A 703 -25.04 8.96 24.77
N ALA A 704 -23.85 8.39 24.60
CA ALA A 704 -23.67 7.14 23.87
C ALA A 704 -24.40 5.96 24.55
N ILE A 705 -24.41 5.89 25.88
CA ILE A 705 -25.18 4.89 26.63
C ILE A 705 -26.67 5.09 26.36
N TYR A 706 -27.17 6.32 26.45
CA TYR A 706 -28.57 6.64 26.17
C TYR A 706 -28.99 6.27 24.74
N VAL A 707 -28.24 6.73 23.74
CA VAL A 707 -28.48 6.43 22.32
C VAL A 707 -28.44 4.93 22.06
N SER A 708 -27.57 4.18 22.73
CA SER A 708 -27.46 2.73 22.56
C SER A 708 -28.70 1.99 23.10
N LEU A 709 -29.23 2.42 24.25
CA LEU A 709 -30.43 1.81 24.84
C LEU A 709 -31.71 2.14 24.07
N GLU A 710 -31.79 3.33 23.47
CA GLU A 710 -32.92 3.76 22.66
C GLU A 710 -32.78 3.40 21.17
N MET A 711 -31.67 2.76 20.77
CA MET A 711 -31.40 2.39 19.39
C MET A 711 -32.48 1.43 18.87
N PRO A 712 -33.13 1.70 17.71
CA PRO A 712 -34.14 0.80 17.15
C PRO A 712 -33.60 -0.61 16.91
N PRO A 713 -34.40 -1.68 17.13
CA PRO A 713 -33.95 -3.06 16.97
C PRO A 713 -33.36 -3.38 15.59
N GLU A 714 -33.90 -2.76 14.53
CA GLU A 714 -33.39 -2.93 13.16
C GLU A 714 -31.98 -2.38 12.99
N ASP A 715 -31.67 -1.24 13.59
CA ASP A 715 -30.34 -0.63 13.55
C ASP A 715 -29.32 -1.41 14.38
N ARG A 716 -29.71 -1.89 15.57
CA ARG A 716 -28.86 -2.76 16.39
C ARG A 716 -28.51 -4.03 15.62
N ALA A 717 -29.50 -4.67 15.01
CA ALA A 717 -29.30 -5.88 14.23
C ALA A 717 -28.43 -5.65 12.99
N ARG A 718 -28.65 -4.56 12.26
CA ARG A 718 -27.82 -4.20 11.11
C ARG A 718 -26.36 -4.03 11.50
N ARG A 719 -26.08 -3.20 12.52
CA ARG A 719 -24.72 -2.94 13.03
C ARG A 719 -24.05 -4.21 13.53
N MET A 720 -24.74 -5.01 14.35
CA MET A 720 -24.21 -6.25 14.89
C MET A 720 -23.90 -7.26 13.78
N LYS A 721 -24.77 -7.40 12.77
CA LYS A 721 -24.53 -8.28 11.62
C LYS A 721 -23.27 -7.88 10.84
N GLN A 722 -23.08 -6.59 10.59
CA GLN A 722 -21.89 -6.07 9.90
C GLN A 722 -20.61 -6.36 10.70
N MET A 723 -20.60 -6.03 11.99
CA MET A 723 -19.45 -6.30 12.86
C MET A 723 -19.15 -7.80 12.97
N ARG A 724 -20.16 -8.65 13.12
CA ARG A 724 -20.01 -10.11 13.14
C ARG A 724 -19.37 -10.64 11.87
N SER A 725 -19.80 -10.15 10.70
CA SER A 725 -19.21 -10.52 9.42
C SER A 725 -17.72 -10.17 9.35
N VAL A 726 -17.32 -9.01 9.88
CA VAL A 726 -15.91 -8.60 9.93
C VAL A 726 -15.11 -9.54 10.83
N VAL A 727 -15.58 -9.81 12.05
CA VAL A 727 -14.87 -10.69 13.00
C VAL A 727 -14.79 -12.12 12.47
N GLN A 728 -15.84 -12.61 11.79
CA GLN A 728 -15.87 -13.92 11.17
C GLN A 728 -14.86 -14.06 10.03
N ASP A 729 -14.80 -13.08 9.12
CA ASP A 729 -13.87 -13.08 7.98
C ASP A 729 -12.42 -12.83 8.41
N ARG A 730 -12.22 -12.00 9.44
CA ARG A 730 -10.92 -11.60 9.98
C ARG A 730 -10.70 -12.17 11.37
N ASN A 731 -10.88 -13.48 11.51
CA ASN A 731 -10.66 -14.18 12.77
C ASN A 731 -9.19 -14.51 13.03
N VAL A 732 -8.91 -15.11 14.19
CA VAL A 732 -7.54 -15.39 14.64
C VAL A 732 -6.79 -16.38 13.74
N TYR A 733 -7.51 -17.31 13.11
CA TYR A 733 -6.92 -18.28 12.19
C TYR A 733 -6.39 -17.61 10.93
N ARG A 734 -7.12 -16.61 10.40
CA ARG A 734 -6.63 -15.78 9.30
C ARG A 734 -5.40 -14.96 9.69
N TRP A 735 -5.40 -14.40 10.90
CA TRP A 735 -4.25 -13.66 11.43
C TRP A 735 -2.98 -14.54 11.44
N ALA A 736 -3.08 -15.76 11.98
CA ALA A 736 -1.97 -16.71 12.01
C ALA A 736 -1.54 -17.12 10.60
N ALA A 737 -2.49 -17.44 9.72
CA ALA A 737 -2.20 -17.81 8.33
C ALA A 737 -1.46 -16.69 7.57
N ASN A 738 -1.79 -15.43 7.82
CA ASN A 738 -1.11 -14.29 7.19
C ASN A 738 0.36 -14.17 7.64
N ILE A 739 0.63 -14.30 8.94
CA ILE A 739 2.00 -14.24 9.48
C ILE A 739 2.82 -15.41 8.95
N ILE A 740 2.29 -16.63 9.02
CA ILE A 740 2.97 -17.84 8.55
C ILE A 740 3.23 -17.77 7.04
N THR A 741 2.28 -17.22 6.26
CA THR A 741 2.49 -16.98 4.83
C THR A 741 3.63 -15.99 4.59
N ALA A 742 3.67 -14.89 5.35
CA ALA A 742 4.74 -13.90 5.24
C ALA A 742 6.11 -14.52 5.57
N MET A 743 6.20 -15.30 6.66
CA MET A 743 7.42 -16.02 7.04
C MET A 743 7.85 -17.05 5.98
N SER A 744 6.90 -17.78 5.38
CA SER A 744 7.20 -18.80 4.37
C SER A 744 7.82 -18.23 3.09
N ARG A 745 7.53 -16.95 2.77
CA ARG A 745 8.06 -16.25 1.60
C ARG A 745 9.47 -15.70 1.79
N LEU A 746 9.98 -15.69 3.03
CA LEU A 746 11.34 -15.25 3.30
C LEU A 746 12.34 -16.19 2.62
N PRO A 747 13.36 -15.65 1.92
CA PRO A 747 14.36 -16.46 1.24
C PRO A 747 15.12 -17.34 2.24
N SER A 748 15.37 -18.59 1.86
CA SER A 748 16.23 -19.48 2.66
C SER A 748 17.67 -18.97 2.55
N LYS A 749 18.22 -18.40 3.64
CA LYS A 749 19.64 -18.01 3.71
C LYS A 749 20.51 -19.25 3.95
N GLY A 750 20.66 -20.08 2.92
CA GLY A 750 21.59 -21.21 2.86
C GLY A 750 21.98 -21.43 1.39
N ASN A 751 23.28 -21.48 1.09
CA ASN A 751 23.91 -21.60 -0.25
C ASN A 751 24.24 -20.30 -1.01
N LYS A 752 24.77 -19.26 -0.34
CA LYS A 752 25.49 -18.17 -1.04
C LYS A 752 27.03 -18.29 -1.00
N LYS A 753 27.60 -19.42 -0.58
CA LYS A 753 29.07 -19.61 -0.48
C LYS A 753 29.72 -20.55 -1.50
N GLU A 754 28.99 -21.16 -2.43
CA GLU A 754 29.57 -22.09 -3.43
C GLU A 754 29.58 -21.59 -4.88
N SER A 755 29.08 -20.39 -5.18
CA SER A 755 29.01 -19.89 -6.57
C SER A 755 29.97 -18.73 -6.90
N GLU A 756 30.97 -18.45 -6.05
CA GLU A 756 32.02 -17.45 -6.35
C GLU A 756 33.43 -18.05 -6.51
N LEU A 757 33.53 -19.39 -6.63
CA LEU A 757 34.77 -20.09 -6.98
C LEU A 757 34.49 -21.22 -7.98
N VAL A 758 34.06 -20.89 -9.20
CA VAL A 758 34.29 -21.68 -10.42
C VAL A 758 34.55 -20.73 -11.59
#